data_AF-A0A976EA79-F1
#
_entry.id   AF-A0A976EA79-F1
#
_cell.length_a   1.000
_cell.length_b   1.000
_cell.length_c   1.000
_cell.angle_alpha   90.00
_cell.angle_beta   90.00
_cell.angle_gamma   90.00
#
_symmetry.space_group_name_H-M   'P 1'
#
loop_
_entity.id
_entity.type
_entity.pdbx_description
1 polymer ?
#
loop_
_entity_poly.entity_id
_entity_poly.type
_entity_poly.pdbx_seq_one_letter_code
_entity_poly.pdbx_strand_id
1 'polypeptide(L)'
;MRRLLQFILVVLLFALQTAAQEPATVRFVRNQGQWEAAVRYRADIPGGYLLLKNSSLCYVFFDQESLRPAHAQNQKQANLRQAEHTVRGHAVEVAIEGANPTSQIEEQHPNAATFNYFLGNDPAHWASNVASFGEVIYHDIYPDIDLKLYAFRQTLKYEFIAKPRADVSQIKLRYEGSSGLKITDNQLQIQTTVNQFGEQKPYTFQEINGRTLDIPTNYQLEGNVVSFNFPKKYSADYELTIDPELVFSTYSGSIANNFGHAATYDEQGNLYTAGTIHTTGAFPTTTGAFQQQQSGGVDIGILKFSSDGTKLLYGTYIGGNATDLPHSMIVNSKNELVIFGTTSSTNFPTKAGAYQTRFAGGRDVTPIGGFRFVNGSDIFVLKLNATGSTLEASTLVGGTGNDGISQTEDFTLRNYGDEFRGEVVVDDKDNIYVATSTNSSNFPLVNPISATANGRQDAVVFKLNSTLTGLLSSTYLGGRNSDAAYGIKWAPSGAVYVTGVTRSENLPVKTGSFKNIISGQEDAFVAKFTNDRLEQLTYVGTDSAEVAYLLDVDAAENVHLFGLTRGKYPTTTGVYSTLNGGQFVHAFDKSLSKTVFSTAFGSPRGRPDISPTAFLVNECGNIYLAGWGGAVNTNNGYNPFSGTTGLPTTPDALRRTTTGHNFYVAILEKEARSLLYATFFGSSTFISDGDHVDGGTSRFAKNGVIYHATCVCRTANFPTTPNVWSPNKASSDCNNAAFKINIDRLRANFDSYEGQKKDVLTGCAPLTLNFLNTSEGGKTYTWDVQGNVISRDATQATYTFPEPGEYKVTLRAFNPLVCRGQDVVTKIVKVGRSKAKALGDTTVCSNVAVQLKAEGGIKYLWSPAAGLSNPNVANPVARVAATTQFTVQVTDSVCSVSRSVTVRINNDKPDFRAFRDTTICFGQSAILTAQGNSNRFRWRPSATLSDSLGQRVVAKPTQTTVYTVEGIYADGCRPTKQITVRVEDSKLSFRTSPDTTICEGQSALLLAIGGTSYRWNPPSTLSDSTVRNPVAKPRQTTTYTVFATYPDGCQTSRKITVTVEKPPQLVDFEAIPAYSCGEVTTFQLASKSSAEAVRFEWIFDDNSRQVTSGPLSYEFKQSGVYPVTLRASSRNGCFNSVTKNVPVGNLNQVPNVITPNGDGKNDRFVLGIKDLKLEIANRWGRIVFSTDSYADDWGAGVANGTYFYAMTLPGGGICKGWVQVLE
;
A
#
# COMPACT_ATOMS: atom_id res chain seq x y z
N MET A 1 -23.56 -48.71 21.49
CA MET A 1 -23.84 -47.95 20.25
C MET A 1 -23.71 -46.43 20.41
N ARG A 2 -24.54 -45.71 21.19
CA ARG A 2 -24.48 -44.21 21.27
C ARG A 2 -23.07 -43.61 21.52
N ARG A 3 -22.28 -44.15 22.46
CA ARG A 3 -20.89 -43.69 22.69
C ARG A 3 -19.91 -44.03 21.55
N LEU A 4 -20.17 -45.09 20.78
CA LEU A 4 -19.37 -45.45 19.60
C LEU A 4 -19.70 -44.51 18.43
N LEU A 5 -20.98 -44.19 18.23
CA LEU A 5 -21.38 -43.16 17.25
C LEU A 5 -20.85 -41.78 17.61
N GLN A 6 -20.84 -41.37 18.87
CA GLN A 6 -20.24 -40.07 19.25
C GLN A 6 -18.73 -40.01 19.02
N PHE A 7 -18.00 -41.10 19.27
CA PHE A 7 -16.56 -41.15 18.97
C PHE A 7 -16.29 -41.13 17.45
N ILE A 8 -17.07 -41.87 16.67
CA ILE A 8 -16.99 -41.87 15.20
C ILE A 8 -17.38 -40.49 14.63
N LEU A 9 -18.39 -39.81 15.18
CA LEU A 9 -18.80 -38.48 14.72
C LEU A 9 -17.73 -37.41 15.02
N VAL A 10 -17.08 -37.48 16.19
CA VAL A 10 -15.97 -36.57 16.54
C VAL A 10 -14.71 -36.84 15.72
N VAL A 11 -14.43 -38.11 15.37
CA VAL A 11 -13.29 -38.45 14.49
C VAL A 11 -13.57 -38.07 13.03
N LEU A 12 -14.80 -38.22 12.52
CA LEU A 12 -15.15 -37.72 11.18
C LEU A 12 -15.17 -36.19 11.10
N LEU A 13 -15.53 -35.48 12.19
CA LEU A 13 -15.45 -34.01 12.25
C LEU A 13 -14.02 -33.46 12.27
N PHE A 14 -13.00 -34.28 12.50
CA PHE A 14 -11.58 -33.90 12.42
C PHE A 14 -10.86 -34.44 11.17
N ALA A 15 -11.52 -35.24 10.32
CA ALA A 15 -10.92 -35.88 9.15
C ALA A 15 -11.28 -35.22 7.79
N LEU A 16 -11.97 -34.07 7.82
CA LEU A 16 -12.33 -33.28 6.64
C LEU A 16 -11.68 -31.88 6.65
N GLN A 17 -10.38 -31.84 6.92
CA GLN A 17 -9.53 -30.82 6.31
C GLN A 17 -9.09 -31.34 4.93
N THR A 18 -9.94 -31.17 3.92
CA THR A 18 -9.43 -31.12 2.55
C THR A 18 -8.44 -29.98 2.48
N ALA A 19 -7.17 -30.29 2.28
CA ALA A 19 -6.18 -29.29 1.90
C ALA A 19 -6.63 -28.70 0.55
N ALA A 20 -7.29 -27.54 0.61
CA ALA A 20 -7.46 -26.70 -0.56
C ALA A 20 -6.04 -26.31 -0.99
N GLN A 21 -5.55 -26.94 -2.06
CA GLN A 21 -4.28 -26.59 -2.64
C GLN A 21 -4.46 -25.23 -3.32
N GLU A 22 -4.13 -24.16 -2.61
CA GLU A 22 -4.21 -22.81 -3.18
C GLU A 22 -3.44 -22.77 -4.51
N PRO A 23 -4.05 -22.25 -5.59
CA PRO A 23 -3.36 -22.13 -6.86
C PRO A 23 -2.12 -21.25 -6.69
N ALA A 24 -1.03 -21.63 -7.38
CA ALA A 24 0.29 -21.09 -7.07
C ALA A 24 0.39 -19.57 -7.31
N THR A 25 0.41 -18.82 -6.23
CA THR A 25 0.84 -17.42 -6.23
C THR A 25 2.33 -17.32 -6.54
N VAL A 26 2.71 -16.30 -7.32
CA VAL A 26 4.11 -15.88 -7.45
C VAL A 26 4.64 -15.55 -6.06
N ARG A 27 5.76 -16.15 -5.68
CA ARG A 27 6.36 -16.05 -4.35
C ARG A 27 7.87 -16.23 -4.43
N PHE A 28 8.62 -15.43 -3.69
CA PHE A 28 10.07 -15.47 -3.69
C PHE A 28 10.56 -16.44 -2.61
N VAL A 29 10.92 -17.66 -3.00
CA VAL A 29 11.47 -18.67 -2.08
C VAL A 29 12.95 -18.40 -1.87
N ARG A 30 13.40 -18.28 -0.62
CA ARG A 30 14.81 -18.00 -0.26
C ARG A 30 15.73 -19.16 -0.63
N ASN A 31 16.91 -18.89 -1.18
CA ASN A 31 17.96 -19.88 -1.30
C ASN A 31 18.65 -20.12 0.06
N GLN A 32 18.63 -21.36 0.54
CA GLN A 32 19.34 -21.83 1.74
C GLN A 32 20.44 -22.86 1.41
N GLY A 33 20.76 -23.05 0.13
CA GLY A 33 21.72 -24.05 -0.37
C GLY A 33 21.14 -24.98 -1.44
N GLN A 34 19.83 -24.97 -1.66
CA GLN A 34 19.18 -25.83 -2.66
C GLN A 34 19.42 -25.38 -4.12
N TRP A 35 19.89 -24.15 -4.35
CA TRP A 35 20.27 -23.66 -5.68
C TRP A 35 21.67 -23.03 -5.64
N GLU A 36 22.24 -22.79 -6.82
CA GLU A 36 23.55 -22.16 -7.01
C GLU A 36 23.73 -20.91 -6.11
N ALA A 37 24.93 -20.76 -5.53
CA ALA A 37 25.22 -19.76 -4.49
C ALA A 37 25.03 -18.29 -4.91
N ALA A 38 24.94 -18.01 -6.22
CA ALA A 38 24.61 -16.69 -6.77
C ALA A 38 23.12 -16.34 -6.63
N VAL A 39 22.24 -17.33 -6.55
CA VAL A 39 20.79 -17.15 -6.35
C VAL A 39 20.50 -16.79 -4.91
N ARG A 40 19.70 -15.74 -4.71
CA ARG A 40 19.14 -15.31 -3.41
C ARG A 40 17.71 -15.75 -3.24
N TYR A 41 16.90 -15.63 -4.29
CA TYR A 41 15.52 -16.14 -4.31
C TYR A 41 15.19 -16.75 -5.66
N ARG A 42 14.23 -17.67 -5.67
CA ARG A 42 13.54 -18.12 -6.87
C ARG A 42 12.07 -17.83 -6.75
N ALA A 43 11.47 -17.30 -7.82
CA ALA A 43 10.03 -17.23 -7.98
C ALA A 43 9.62 -18.05 -9.20
N ASP A 44 8.68 -18.99 -9.04
CA ASP A 44 8.12 -19.69 -10.19
C ASP A 44 7.18 -18.72 -10.95
N ILE A 45 7.36 -18.65 -12.27
CA ILE A 45 6.59 -17.74 -13.15
C ILE A 45 5.99 -18.55 -14.30
N PRO A 46 4.90 -18.09 -14.95
CA PRO A 46 4.25 -18.86 -16.00
C PRO A 46 5.20 -19.27 -17.15
N GLY A 47 5.51 -20.57 -17.26
CA GLY A 47 6.40 -21.15 -18.29
C GLY A 47 7.88 -21.24 -17.91
N GLY A 48 8.24 -20.97 -16.65
CA GLY A 48 9.63 -20.92 -16.21
C GLY A 48 9.80 -20.59 -14.73
N TYR A 49 10.93 -19.98 -14.38
CA TYR A 49 11.15 -19.35 -13.09
C TYR A 49 12.08 -18.13 -13.23
N LEU A 50 11.94 -17.18 -12.32
CA LEU A 50 12.88 -16.08 -12.14
C LEU A 50 13.84 -16.42 -10.99
N LEU A 51 15.14 -16.18 -11.21
CA LEU A 51 16.16 -16.21 -10.16
C LEU A 51 16.61 -14.78 -9.84
N LEU A 52 16.51 -14.41 -8.57
CA LEU A 52 16.93 -13.12 -8.04
C LEU A 52 18.37 -13.26 -7.53
N LYS A 53 19.33 -12.49 -8.07
CA LYS A 53 20.75 -12.48 -7.66
C LYS A 53 21.12 -11.10 -7.09
N ASN A 54 22.36 -10.89 -6.62
CA ASN A 54 22.76 -9.62 -5.98
C ASN A 54 22.69 -8.38 -6.90
N SER A 55 22.91 -8.56 -8.20
CA SER A 55 23.05 -7.47 -9.18
C SER A 55 22.38 -7.80 -10.52
N SER A 56 21.48 -8.79 -10.53
CA SER A 56 20.80 -9.25 -11.74
C SER A 56 19.55 -10.08 -11.46
N LEU A 57 18.68 -10.15 -12.46
CA LEU A 57 17.45 -10.93 -12.49
C LEU A 57 17.53 -11.93 -13.66
N CYS A 58 17.51 -13.23 -13.40
CA CYS A 58 17.66 -14.26 -14.44
C CYS A 58 16.32 -14.95 -14.73
N TYR A 59 15.72 -14.63 -15.87
CA TYR A 59 14.52 -15.27 -16.36
C TYR A 59 14.87 -16.58 -17.08
N VAL A 60 14.45 -17.73 -16.55
CA VAL A 60 14.68 -19.04 -17.16
C VAL A 60 13.36 -19.61 -17.65
N PHE A 61 13.21 -19.74 -18.96
CA PHE A 61 12.03 -20.31 -19.62
C PHE A 61 12.33 -21.67 -20.22
N PHE A 62 11.32 -22.54 -20.24
CA PHE A 62 11.39 -23.86 -20.88
C PHE A 62 10.45 -23.95 -22.07
N ASP A 63 10.88 -24.68 -23.10
CA ASP A 63 10.07 -25.06 -24.25
C ASP A 63 8.89 -25.93 -23.80
N GLN A 64 7.73 -25.28 -23.66
CA GLN A 64 6.49 -25.88 -23.19
C GLN A 64 5.92 -26.90 -24.19
N GLU A 65 6.22 -26.78 -25.48
CA GLU A 65 5.77 -27.75 -26.48
C GLU A 65 6.54 -29.07 -26.35
N SER A 66 7.85 -29.00 -26.09
CA SER A 66 8.69 -30.18 -25.82
C SER A 66 8.31 -30.94 -24.54
N LEU A 67 7.74 -30.26 -23.54
CA LEU A 67 7.28 -30.86 -22.27
C LEU A 67 5.94 -31.61 -22.40
N ARG A 68 5.14 -31.26 -23.41
CA ARG A 68 3.75 -31.72 -23.57
C ARG A 68 3.57 -33.25 -23.71
N PRO A 69 4.44 -34.00 -24.43
CA PRO A 69 4.29 -35.46 -24.57
C PRO A 69 4.64 -36.24 -23.29
N ALA A 70 5.55 -35.73 -22.46
CA ALA A 70 6.06 -36.43 -21.28
C ALA A 70 5.01 -36.53 -20.15
N HIS A 71 4.16 -35.51 -20.01
CA HIS A 71 3.04 -35.51 -19.05
C HIS A 71 1.85 -36.38 -19.48
N ALA A 72 1.83 -36.92 -20.70
CA ALA A 72 0.68 -37.63 -21.28
C ALA A 72 0.80 -39.16 -21.29
N GLN A 73 1.89 -39.75 -20.78
CA GLN A 73 2.08 -41.21 -20.83
C GLN A 73 1.35 -41.96 -19.71
N ASN A 74 0.42 -42.84 -20.12
CA ASN A 74 -0.19 -43.85 -19.25
C ASN A 74 0.85 -44.89 -18.76
N GLN A 75 0.72 -45.35 -17.51
CA GLN A 75 1.64 -46.30 -16.83
C GLN A 75 1.75 -47.73 -17.42
N LYS A 76 1.43 -47.97 -18.71
CA LYS A 76 1.43 -49.32 -19.31
C LYS A 76 2.62 -49.64 -20.23
N GLN A 77 3.60 -48.74 -20.41
CA GLN A 77 4.82 -49.01 -21.21
C GLN A 77 6.13 -48.57 -20.53
N ALA A 78 6.27 -48.82 -19.22
CA ALA A 78 7.50 -48.56 -18.46
C ALA A 78 8.66 -49.56 -18.78
N ASN A 79 8.88 -49.91 -20.05
CA ASN A 79 9.89 -50.90 -20.47
C ASN A 79 10.54 -50.63 -21.84
N LEU A 80 10.54 -49.37 -22.31
CA LEU A 80 11.33 -48.95 -23.46
C LEU A 80 12.27 -47.79 -23.08
N ARG A 81 13.55 -48.15 -22.98
CA ARG A 81 14.80 -47.34 -22.96
C ARG A 81 14.69 -45.89 -22.49
N GLN A 82 15.51 -45.56 -21.48
CA GLN A 82 15.94 -44.21 -21.15
C GLN A 82 16.52 -43.50 -22.39
N ALA A 83 15.68 -42.77 -23.12
CA ALA A 83 16.11 -41.60 -23.87
C ALA A 83 15.99 -40.42 -22.91
N GLU A 84 17.10 -39.73 -22.66
CA GLU A 84 17.08 -38.48 -21.90
C GLU A 84 16.24 -37.47 -22.69
N HIS A 85 15.00 -37.21 -22.25
CA HIS A 85 14.15 -36.18 -22.83
C HIS A 85 14.69 -34.81 -22.43
N THR A 86 15.66 -34.31 -23.20
CA THR A 86 16.26 -32.99 -23.04
C THR A 86 15.26 -31.91 -23.44
N VAL A 87 14.73 -31.20 -22.44
CA VAL A 87 13.84 -30.05 -22.65
C VAL A 87 14.70 -28.83 -22.98
N ARG A 88 14.42 -28.17 -24.11
CA ARG A 88 15.11 -26.91 -24.46
C ARG A 88 14.73 -25.83 -23.44
N GLY A 89 15.73 -25.19 -22.86
CA GLY A 89 15.55 -24.01 -22.00
C GLY A 89 16.30 -22.82 -22.57
N HIS A 90 15.89 -21.62 -22.20
CA HIS A 90 16.59 -20.38 -22.51
C HIS A 90 16.57 -19.47 -21.28
N ALA A 91 17.74 -18.97 -20.90
CA ALA A 91 17.90 -18.01 -19.81
C ALA A 91 18.22 -16.63 -20.37
N VAL A 92 17.52 -15.60 -19.89
CA VAL A 92 17.87 -14.20 -20.12
C VAL A 92 18.28 -13.59 -18.78
N GLU A 93 19.51 -13.12 -18.70
CA GLU A 93 20.03 -12.41 -17.55
C GLU A 93 19.79 -10.90 -17.74
N VAL A 94 19.06 -10.27 -16.83
CA VAL A 94 18.95 -8.81 -16.76
C VAL A 94 19.96 -8.34 -15.73
N ALA A 95 21.16 -8.01 -16.20
CA ALA A 95 22.21 -7.43 -15.38
C ALA A 95 21.88 -5.96 -15.09
N ILE A 96 21.82 -5.61 -13.80
CA ILE A 96 21.58 -4.24 -13.35
C ILE A 96 22.95 -3.55 -13.37
N GLU A 97 23.26 -2.82 -14.44
CA GLU A 97 24.59 -2.27 -14.69
C GLU A 97 24.94 -1.23 -13.64
N GLY A 98 26.11 -1.35 -13.00
CA GLY A 98 26.52 -0.44 -11.93
C GLY A 98 25.80 -0.69 -10.60
N ALA A 99 25.00 -1.76 -10.49
CA ALA A 99 24.37 -2.13 -9.24
C ALA A 99 25.40 -2.39 -8.13
N ASN A 100 25.05 -1.99 -6.91
CA ASN A 100 25.73 -2.34 -5.68
C ASN A 100 25.63 -3.86 -5.45
N PRO A 101 26.73 -4.64 -5.60
CA PRO A 101 26.69 -6.09 -5.44
C PRO A 101 26.56 -6.53 -3.98
N THR A 102 26.54 -5.56 -3.05
CA THR A 102 26.33 -5.72 -1.61
C THR A 102 25.06 -5.02 -1.11
N SER A 103 24.13 -4.69 -2.01
CA SER A 103 22.79 -4.18 -1.69
C SER A 103 22.13 -5.02 -0.58
N GLN A 104 21.52 -4.35 0.39
CA GLN A 104 20.82 -5.06 1.46
C GLN A 104 19.46 -5.52 0.93
N ILE A 105 19.24 -6.82 0.93
CA ILE A 105 17.97 -7.38 0.47
C ILE A 105 17.04 -7.58 1.67
N GLU A 106 15.98 -6.79 1.74
CA GLU A 106 14.88 -6.96 2.68
C GLU A 106 13.83 -7.92 2.09
N GLU A 107 13.21 -8.71 2.97
CA GLU A 107 12.13 -9.63 2.65
C GLU A 107 10.84 -9.13 3.29
N GLN A 108 9.81 -8.87 2.48
CA GLN A 108 8.51 -8.42 2.98
C GLN A 108 7.40 -9.43 2.67
N HIS A 109 6.34 -9.38 3.49
CA HIS A 109 5.18 -10.27 3.39
C HIS A 109 5.55 -11.78 3.38
N PRO A 110 6.12 -12.34 4.46
CA PRO A 110 6.38 -13.78 4.56
C PRO A 110 5.09 -14.60 4.42
N ASN A 111 5.14 -15.61 3.56
CA ASN A 111 4.03 -16.54 3.38
C ASN A 111 3.99 -17.56 4.52
N ALA A 112 2.80 -18.02 4.89
CA ALA A 112 2.62 -19.02 5.95
C ALA A 112 3.11 -20.43 5.58
N ALA A 113 3.27 -20.73 4.28
CA ALA A 113 3.77 -22.00 3.79
C ALA A 113 5.30 -22.02 3.65
N THR A 114 5.94 -23.08 4.15
CA THR A 114 7.37 -23.33 3.98
C THR A 114 7.63 -24.55 3.09
N PHE A 115 8.80 -24.58 2.47
CA PHE A 115 9.17 -25.55 1.43
C PHE A 115 10.27 -26.49 1.90
N ASN A 116 10.21 -27.74 1.46
CA ASN A 116 11.26 -28.73 1.67
C ASN A 116 11.75 -29.20 0.31
N TYR A 117 13.04 -29.06 0.07
CA TYR A 117 13.73 -29.39 -1.17
C TYR A 117 14.64 -30.58 -0.94
N PHE A 118 14.41 -31.67 -1.67
CA PHE A 118 15.23 -32.88 -1.71
C PHE A 118 15.74 -33.06 -3.14
N LEU A 119 16.61 -32.15 -3.58
CA LEU A 119 17.04 -32.07 -4.98
C LEU A 119 18.18 -33.07 -5.24
N GLY A 120 17.85 -34.16 -5.92
CA GLY A 120 18.80 -35.22 -6.25
C GLY A 120 19.27 -36.03 -5.03
N ASN A 121 20.35 -36.78 -5.22
CA ASN A 121 20.93 -37.69 -4.24
C ASN A 121 22.06 -37.07 -3.39
N ASP A 122 22.34 -35.77 -3.56
CA ASP A 122 23.34 -35.03 -2.78
C ASP A 122 22.65 -34.23 -1.64
N PRO A 123 22.84 -34.60 -0.36
CA PRO A 123 22.26 -33.89 0.77
C PRO A 123 22.73 -32.44 0.92
N ALA A 124 23.83 -32.02 0.26
CA ALA A 124 24.27 -30.63 0.28
C ALA A 124 23.30 -29.68 -0.45
N HIS A 125 22.50 -30.20 -1.39
CA HIS A 125 21.45 -29.46 -2.10
C HIS A 125 20.06 -29.64 -1.47
N TRP A 126 19.97 -30.26 -0.30
CA TRP A 126 18.72 -30.42 0.44
C TRP A 126 18.52 -29.27 1.43
N ALA A 127 17.32 -28.69 1.45
CA ALA A 127 16.95 -27.62 2.37
C ALA A 127 15.55 -27.86 2.92
N SER A 128 15.35 -27.66 4.23
CA SER A 128 14.07 -27.92 4.90
C SER A 128 13.55 -26.66 5.58
N ASN A 129 12.22 -26.52 5.64
CA ASN A 129 11.52 -25.36 6.20
C ASN A 129 11.96 -24.01 5.57
N VAL A 130 12.19 -24.02 4.26
CA VAL A 130 12.58 -22.85 3.48
C VAL A 130 11.42 -21.86 3.39
N ALA A 131 11.64 -20.62 3.83
CA ALA A 131 10.63 -19.56 3.79
C ALA A 131 10.45 -18.98 2.38
N SER A 132 9.26 -18.43 2.11
CA SER A 132 8.99 -17.65 0.90
C SER A 132 8.26 -16.35 1.21
N PHE A 133 8.41 -15.36 0.34
CA PHE A 133 7.98 -13.98 0.56
C PHE A 133 7.09 -13.48 -0.59
N GLY A 134 6.18 -12.55 -0.30
CA GLY A 134 5.36 -11.87 -1.31
C GLY A 134 6.07 -10.69 -1.95
N GLU A 135 7.12 -10.18 -1.31
CA GLU A 135 7.91 -9.02 -1.75
C GLU A 135 9.39 -9.15 -1.32
N VAL A 136 10.29 -8.62 -2.15
CA VAL A 136 11.73 -8.57 -1.94
C VAL A 136 12.23 -7.18 -2.36
N ILE A 137 12.89 -6.46 -1.47
CA ILE A 137 13.42 -5.10 -1.74
C ILE A 137 14.94 -5.13 -1.71
N TYR A 138 15.58 -4.63 -2.76
CA TYR A 138 17.01 -4.37 -2.84
C TYR A 138 17.27 -2.91 -2.48
N HIS A 139 17.69 -2.66 -1.25
CA HIS A 139 18.04 -1.31 -0.81
C HIS A 139 19.39 -0.85 -1.38
N ASP A 140 19.42 0.39 -1.83
CA ASP A 140 20.57 1.05 -2.46
C ASP A 140 21.21 0.15 -3.53
N ILE A 141 20.36 -0.39 -4.42
CA ILE A 141 20.81 -1.13 -5.61
C ILE A 141 21.61 -0.19 -6.52
N TYR A 142 21.25 1.10 -6.55
CA TYR A 142 22.14 2.21 -6.87
C TYR A 142 22.23 3.13 -5.65
N PRO A 143 23.22 4.03 -5.56
CA PRO A 143 23.24 5.06 -4.52
C PRO A 143 21.90 5.81 -4.47
N ASP A 144 21.21 5.71 -3.33
CA ASP A 144 19.91 6.34 -3.06
C ASP A 144 18.73 5.87 -3.96
N ILE A 145 18.85 4.71 -4.62
CA ILE A 145 17.75 4.08 -5.38
C ILE A 145 17.56 2.63 -4.92
N ASP A 146 16.33 2.32 -4.51
CA ASP A 146 15.92 0.96 -4.14
C ASP A 146 15.20 0.28 -5.33
N LEU A 147 15.34 -1.05 -5.45
CA LEU A 147 14.57 -1.87 -6.39
C LEU A 147 13.67 -2.83 -5.61
N LYS A 148 12.36 -2.61 -5.70
CA LYS A 148 11.34 -3.44 -5.05
C LYS A 148 10.74 -4.41 -6.06
N LEU A 149 10.62 -5.68 -5.73
CA LEU A 149 9.92 -6.71 -6.52
C LEU A 149 8.81 -7.35 -5.69
N TYR A 150 7.60 -7.46 -6.23
CA TYR A 150 6.46 -8.00 -5.50
C TYR A 150 5.48 -8.77 -6.38
N ALA A 151 4.70 -9.65 -5.75
CA ALA A 151 3.63 -10.40 -6.40
C ALA A 151 2.31 -9.61 -6.37
N PHE A 152 1.72 -9.35 -7.53
CA PHE A 152 0.44 -8.66 -7.67
C PHE A 152 -0.53 -9.53 -8.48
N ARG A 153 -1.60 -10.02 -7.86
CA ARG A 153 -2.69 -10.76 -8.54
C ARG A 153 -2.21 -11.88 -9.50
N GLN A 154 -1.22 -12.66 -9.05
CA GLN A 154 -0.54 -13.76 -9.79
C GLN A 154 0.50 -13.34 -10.85
N THR A 155 0.83 -12.05 -11.00
CA THR A 155 1.97 -11.58 -11.81
C THR A 155 3.10 -11.00 -10.95
N LEU A 156 4.27 -10.83 -11.55
CA LEU A 156 5.42 -10.16 -10.96
C LEU A 156 5.41 -8.68 -11.35
N LYS A 157 5.51 -7.79 -10.36
CA LYS A 157 5.81 -6.37 -10.55
C LYS A 157 7.20 -6.03 -9.99
N TYR A 158 7.80 -4.97 -10.52
CA TYR A 158 8.95 -4.32 -9.89
C TYR A 158 8.83 -2.79 -10.00
N GLU A 159 9.44 -2.09 -9.05
CA GLU A 159 9.46 -0.62 -8.93
C GLU A 159 10.90 -0.17 -8.66
N PHE A 160 11.35 0.88 -9.35
CA PHE A 160 12.52 1.65 -8.94
C PHE A 160 12.04 2.85 -8.12
N ILE A 161 12.57 2.98 -6.91
CA ILE A 161 12.22 4.03 -5.95
C ILE A 161 13.49 4.86 -5.73
N ALA A 162 13.55 6.01 -6.38
CA ALA A 162 14.68 6.92 -6.31
C ALA A 162 14.43 7.99 -5.25
N LYS A 163 15.19 7.95 -4.16
CA LYS A 163 15.11 8.90 -3.03
C LYS A 163 15.45 10.32 -3.52
N PRO A 164 15.07 11.39 -2.79
CA PRO A 164 15.40 12.76 -3.19
C PRO A 164 16.88 12.94 -3.57
N ARG A 165 17.09 13.48 -4.78
CA ARG A 165 18.37 13.78 -5.42
C ARG A 165 19.19 12.59 -5.90
N ALA A 166 18.64 11.37 -5.85
CA ALA A 166 19.25 10.20 -6.46
C ALA A 166 19.36 10.34 -8.00
N ASP A 167 20.45 9.85 -8.57
CA ASP A 167 20.74 9.97 -10.00
C ASP A 167 20.15 8.79 -10.79
N VAL A 168 18.90 8.93 -11.19
CA VAL A 168 18.16 7.91 -11.96
C VAL A 168 18.75 7.61 -13.34
N SER A 169 19.70 8.41 -13.85
CA SER A 169 20.39 8.12 -15.11
C SER A 169 21.35 6.92 -15.00
N GLN A 170 21.63 6.50 -13.77
CA GLN A 170 22.41 5.30 -13.45
C GLN A 170 21.61 4.01 -13.68
N ILE A 171 20.26 4.07 -13.64
CA ILE A 171 19.41 2.89 -13.82
C ILE A 171 19.53 2.37 -15.26
N LYS A 172 20.26 1.27 -15.41
CA LYS A 172 20.61 0.66 -16.69
C LYS A 172 20.49 -0.85 -16.57
N LEU A 173 19.62 -1.43 -17.39
CA LEU A 173 19.31 -2.86 -17.42
C LEU A 173 19.90 -3.47 -18.69
N ARG A 174 21.01 -4.20 -18.56
CA ARG A 174 21.63 -4.95 -19.66
C ARG A 174 21.00 -6.32 -19.77
N TYR A 175 20.42 -6.63 -20.92
CA TYR A 175 19.81 -7.93 -21.21
C TYR A 175 20.81 -8.82 -21.95
N GLU A 176 21.23 -9.91 -21.31
CA GLU A 176 22.17 -10.89 -21.84
C GLU A 176 21.47 -12.24 -22.05
N GLY A 177 21.92 -13.01 -23.05
CA GLY A 177 21.28 -14.26 -23.47
C GLY A 177 20.10 -14.08 -24.43
N SER A 178 19.33 -12.99 -24.32
CA SER A 178 18.19 -12.69 -25.20
C SER A 178 18.54 -12.78 -26.69
N SER A 179 17.76 -13.51 -27.47
CA SER A 179 17.93 -13.63 -28.93
C SER A 179 17.44 -12.40 -29.71
N GLY A 180 16.83 -11.43 -29.01
CA GLY A 180 16.44 -10.13 -29.56
C GLY A 180 15.93 -9.21 -28.45
N LEU A 181 16.21 -7.92 -28.58
CA LEU A 181 15.77 -6.89 -27.66
C LEU A 181 15.39 -5.63 -28.46
N LYS A 182 14.21 -5.07 -28.21
CA LYS A 182 13.76 -3.86 -28.91
C LYS A 182 12.76 -3.07 -28.06
N ILE A 183 12.69 -1.76 -28.32
CA ILE A 183 11.55 -0.95 -27.88
C ILE A 183 10.53 -0.89 -29.01
N THR A 184 9.25 -1.07 -28.70
CA THR A 184 8.13 -0.90 -29.64
C THR A 184 6.97 -0.31 -28.83
N ASP A 185 6.30 0.73 -29.33
CA ASP A 185 5.18 1.41 -28.65
C ASP A 185 5.47 1.94 -27.22
N ASN A 186 6.73 2.32 -26.94
CA ASN A 186 7.30 2.67 -25.62
C ASN A 186 7.40 1.51 -24.61
N GLN A 187 7.44 0.28 -25.10
CA GLN A 187 7.47 -0.97 -24.35
C GLN A 187 8.78 -1.69 -24.61
N LEU A 188 9.33 -2.41 -23.63
CA LEU A 188 10.50 -3.24 -23.86
C LEU A 188 10.08 -4.67 -24.22
N GLN A 189 10.55 -5.20 -25.35
CA GLN A 189 10.31 -6.59 -25.75
C GLN A 189 11.61 -7.40 -25.73
N ILE A 190 11.59 -8.52 -25.01
CA ILE A 190 12.69 -9.46 -24.84
C ILE A 190 12.33 -10.78 -25.53
N GLN A 191 13.09 -11.16 -26.54
CA GLN A 191 12.92 -12.41 -27.29
C GLN A 191 13.90 -13.48 -26.82
N THR A 192 13.44 -14.72 -26.76
CA THR A 192 14.23 -15.92 -26.42
C THR A 192 14.09 -16.97 -27.52
N THR A 193 14.86 -18.06 -27.46
CA THR A 193 14.71 -19.19 -28.40
C THR A 193 13.55 -20.13 -28.07
N VAL A 194 12.77 -19.87 -27.01
CA VAL A 194 11.62 -20.69 -26.59
C VAL A 194 10.32 -19.89 -26.41
N ASN A 195 10.39 -18.57 -26.23
CA ASN A 195 9.25 -17.66 -26.06
C ASN A 195 9.65 -16.18 -26.27
N GLN A 196 8.70 -15.26 -26.07
CA GLN A 196 8.94 -13.83 -25.94
C GLN A 196 8.24 -13.32 -24.67
N PHE A 197 8.79 -12.30 -24.02
CA PHE A 197 8.16 -11.55 -22.93
C PHE A 197 8.51 -10.05 -23.04
N GLY A 198 8.07 -9.22 -22.10
CA GLY A 198 8.36 -7.78 -22.15
C GLY A 198 8.02 -7.01 -20.86
N GLU A 199 8.38 -5.73 -20.84
CA GLU A 199 8.15 -4.79 -19.74
C GLU A 199 7.34 -3.56 -20.17
N GLN A 200 6.45 -3.11 -19.29
CA GLN A 200 5.38 -2.15 -19.62
C GLN A 200 5.90 -0.71 -19.67
N LYS A 201 5.31 0.16 -20.50
CA LYS A 201 5.69 1.59 -20.54
C LYS A 201 5.65 2.16 -19.11
N PRO A 202 6.75 2.68 -18.58
CA PRO A 202 6.81 3.10 -17.18
C PRO A 202 5.88 4.29 -16.90
N TYR A 203 5.00 4.20 -15.89
CA TYR A 203 4.28 5.35 -15.35
C TYR A 203 5.04 5.85 -14.11
N THR A 204 5.80 6.92 -14.31
CA THR A 204 6.57 7.52 -13.24
C THR A 204 5.76 8.60 -12.56
N PHE A 205 5.90 8.74 -11.24
CA PHE A 205 5.25 9.79 -10.47
C PHE A 205 6.14 10.30 -9.34
N GLN A 206 5.81 11.48 -8.83
CA GLN A 206 6.32 12.03 -7.57
C GLN A 206 5.18 12.40 -6.65
N GLU A 207 5.33 12.16 -5.35
CA GLU A 207 4.44 12.71 -4.33
C GLU A 207 4.94 14.06 -3.84
N ILE A 208 4.26 15.14 -4.26
CA ILE A 208 4.62 16.51 -3.91
C ILE A 208 3.49 17.14 -3.10
N ASN A 209 3.72 17.33 -1.79
CA ASN A 209 2.73 17.88 -0.84
C ASN A 209 1.40 17.09 -0.81
N GLY A 210 1.47 15.76 -0.85
CA GLY A 210 0.30 14.87 -0.82
C GLY A 210 -0.51 14.89 -2.12
N ARG A 211 0.17 15.08 -3.26
CA ARG A 211 -0.40 14.97 -4.60
C ARG A 211 0.56 14.22 -5.51
N THR A 212 0.05 13.16 -6.11
CA THR A 212 0.69 12.44 -7.21
C THR A 212 0.83 13.36 -8.42
N LEU A 213 2.07 13.55 -8.87
CA LEU A 213 2.40 14.27 -10.09
C LEU A 213 3.02 13.30 -11.11
N ASP A 214 2.24 12.97 -12.14
CA ASP A 214 2.69 12.12 -13.25
C ASP A 214 3.90 12.74 -13.98
N ILE A 215 4.98 11.97 -14.07
CA ILE A 215 6.20 12.30 -14.81
C ILE A 215 6.25 11.45 -16.09
N PRO A 216 6.02 12.05 -17.27
CA PRO A 216 6.10 11.32 -18.53
C PRO A 216 7.47 10.67 -18.70
N THR A 217 7.48 9.34 -18.84
CA THR A 217 8.69 8.51 -18.92
C THR A 217 8.55 7.52 -20.06
N ASN A 218 9.64 7.24 -20.76
CA ASN A 218 9.72 6.20 -21.79
C ASN A 218 10.99 5.37 -21.56
N TYR A 219 11.00 4.12 -22.01
CA TYR A 219 12.25 3.38 -22.15
C TYR A 219 13.14 4.04 -23.23
N GLN A 220 14.46 3.93 -23.04
CA GLN A 220 15.50 4.21 -24.03
C GLN A 220 16.37 2.96 -24.14
N LEU A 221 16.75 2.58 -25.36
CA LEU A 221 17.51 1.34 -25.63
C LEU A 221 18.74 1.65 -26.45
N GLU A 222 19.91 1.26 -25.94
CA GLU A 222 21.21 1.40 -26.60
C GLU A 222 21.91 0.03 -26.62
N GLY A 223 21.95 -0.61 -27.78
CA GLY A 223 22.45 -1.98 -27.92
C GLY A 223 21.55 -2.98 -27.20
N ASN A 224 22.05 -3.58 -26.12
CA ASN A 224 21.28 -4.43 -25.21
C ASN A 224 21.03 -3.81 -23.82
N VAL A 225 21.27 -2.50 -23.66
CA VAL A 225 21.10 -1.78 -22.39
C VAL A 225 19.88 -0.88 -22.46
N VAL A 226 18.98 -1.02 -21.48
CA VAL A 226 17.75 -0.25 -21.34
C VAL A 226 17.89 0.73 -20.19
N SER A 227 17.50 1.98 -20.43
CA SER A 227 17.43 3.06 -19.45
C SER A 227 16.10 3.80 -19.53
N PHE A 228 15.90 4.79 -18.65
CA PHE A 228 14.68 5.59 -18.57
C PHE A 228 14.93 7.01 -19.07
N ASN A 229 14.11 7.47 -20.02
CA ASN A 229 14.12 8.83 -20.52
C ASN A 229 12.91 9.61 -19.97
N PHE A 230 13.19 10.75 -19.34
CA PHE A 230 12.21 11.66 -18.74
C PHE A 230 12.07 12.93 -19.60
N PRO A 231 11.25 12.92 -20.68
CA PRO A 231 11.08 14.07 -21.59
C PRO A 231 10.53 15.35 -20.95
N LYS A 232 10.15 15.34 -19.67
CA LYS A 232 9.89 16.53 -18.85
C LYS A 232 10.73 16.47 -17.57
N LYS A 233 11.23 17.63 -17.13
CA LYS A 233 11.89 17.75 -15.83
C LYS A 233 10.90 17.48 -14.70
N TYR A 234 11.30 16.62 -13.77
CA TYR A 234 10.67 16.40 -12.47
C TYR A 234 11.50 17.11 -11.38
N SER A 235 11.01 17.14 -10.14
CA SER A 235 11.68 17.83 -9.03
C SER A 235 12.67 16.91 -8.30
N ALA A 236 13.94 17.28 -8.28
CA ALA A 236 14.97 16.46 -7.62
C ALA A 236 14.82 16.38 -6.09
N ASP A 237 14.03 17.26 -5.45
CA ASP A 237 13.88 17.28 -3.99
C ASP A 237 12.82 16.31 -3.45
N TYR A 238 12.19 15.51 -4.32
CA TYR A 238 11.14 14.54 -3.97
C TYR A 238 11.48 13.15 -4.52
N GLU A 239 10.96 12.12 -3.88
CA GLU A 239 11.08 10.73 -4.34
C GLU A 239 10.42 10.56 -5.72
N LEU A 240 11.02 9.73 -6.57
CA LEU A 240 10.54 9.40 -7.91
C LEU A 240 10.31 7.88 -7.98
N THR A 241 9.05 7.47 -8.13
CA THR A 241 8.65 6.06 -8.28
C THR A 241 8.28 5.78 -9.73
N ILE A 242 8.70 4.63 -10.26
CA ILE A 242 8.53 4.22 -11.67
C ILE A 242 7.72 2.89 -11.71
N ASP A 243 6.40 2.94 -12.03
CA ASP A 243 5.44 1.80 -12.01
C ASP A 243 4.39 1.86 -13.16
N PRO A 244 4.06 0.80 -13.92
CA PRO A 244 3.10 0.86 -15.05
C PRO A 244 1.73 0.13 -14.85
N GLU A 245 0.62 0.70 -15.36
CA GLU A 245 -0.72 0.06 -15.52
C GLU A 245 -1.57 0.89 -16.54
N LEU A 246 -2.91 0.87 -16.59
CA LEU A 246 -3.85 -0.05 -17.30
C LEU A 246 -3.61 -1.56 -17.21
N VAL A 247 -4.69 -2.34 -16.97
CA VAL A 247 -4.65 -3.79 -16.70
C VAL A 247 -4.21 -4.58 -17.93
N PHE A 248 -5.04 -4.64 -18.98
CA PHE A 248 -4.58 -4.94 -20.33
C PHE A 248 -5.56 -4.54 -21.44
N SER A 249 -5.01 -4.38 -22.65
CA SER A 249 -5.72 -4.34 -23.92
C SER A 249 -4.85 -4.98 -25.02
N THR A 250 -5.40 -5.90 -25.80
CA THR A 250 -4.64 -6.74 -26.76
C THR A 250 -5.40 -6.93 -28.05
N TYR A 251 -4.70 -7.13 -29.16
CA TYR A 251 -5.25 -7.76 -30.36
C TYR A 251 -5.30 -9.29 -30.20
N SER A 252 -6.00 -9.95 -31.13
CA SER A 252 -6.14 -11.40 -31.22
C SER A 252 -4.84 -12.14 -31.49
N GLY A 253 -3.85 -11.48 -32.10
CA GLY A 253 -2.66 -12.13 -32.69
C GLY A 253 -2.93 -12.86 -34.01
N SER A 254 -4.16 -12.79 -34.53
CA SER A 254 -4.54 -13.40 -35.81
C SER A 254 -4.01 -12.59 -37.00
N ILE A 255 -3.45 -13.30 -37.97
CA ILE A 255 -3.14 -12.79 -39.32
C ILE A 255 -4.40 -12.84 -40.19
N ALA A 256 -5.26 -13.85 -39.98
CA ALA A 256 -6.57 -13.91 -40.61
C ALA A 256 -7.43 -12.70 -40.20
N ASN A 257 -8.20 -12.16 -41.15
CA ASN A 257 -9.19 -11.13 -40.86
C ASN A 257 -10.23 -11.70 -39.88
N ASN A 258 -10.46 -10.97 -38.79
CA ASN A 258 -11.33 -11.41 -37.72
C ASN A 258 -12.03 -10.24 -37.02
N PHE A 259 -13.26 -10.46 -36.60
CA PHE A 259 -14.20 -9.45 -36.11
C PHE A 259 -14.68 -9.86 -34.72
N GLY A 260 -14.58 -8.97 -33.72
CA GLY A 260 -15.01 -9.23 -32.35
C GLY A 260 -16.51 -9.00 -32.12
N HIS A 261 -17.17 -9.93 -31.43
CA HIS A 261 -18.60 -9.87 -31.12
C HIS A 261 -18.85 -9.86 -29.61
N ALA A 262 -18.42 -10.91 -28.91
CA ALA A 262 -18.82 -11.14 -27.51
C ALA A 262 -17.62 -11.33 -26.59
N ALA A 263 -17.76 -10.91 -25.33
CA ALA A 263 -16.75 -11.11 -24.29
C ALA A 263 -17.35 -11.56 -22.95
N THR A 264 -16.61 -12.41 -22.25
CA THR A 264 -16.97 -12.87 -20.91
C THR A 264 -15.71 -13.19 -20.08
N TYR A 265 -15.88 -13.66 -18.86
CA TYR A 265 -14.79 -13.95 -17.92
C TYR A 265 -15.05 -15.22 -17.12
N ASP A 266 -13.98 -15.84 -16.60
CA ASP A 266 -14.08 -16.89 -15.57
C ASP A 266 -13.81 -16.34 -14.16
N GLU A 267 -13.98 -17.19 -13.14
CA GLU A 267 -13.71 -16.86 -11.74
C GLU A 267 -12.23 -16.50 -11.46
N GLN A 268 -11.30 -16.90 -12.33
CA GLN A 268 -9.90 -16.50 -12.26
C GLN A 268 -9.65 -15.10 -12.87
N GLY A 269 -10.68 -14.50 -13.47
CA GLY A 269 -10.61 -13.20 -14.12
C GLY A 269 -9.87 -13.23 -15.46
N ASN A 270 -9.75 -14.40 -16.10
CA ASN A 270 -9.29 -14.51 -17.48
C ASN A 270 -10.36 -13.92 -18.42
N LEU A 271 -9.94 -13.29 -19.51
CA LEU A 271 -10.87 -12.73 -20.50
C LEU A 271 -11.08 -13.72 -21.64
N TYR A 272 -12.33 -14.03 -21.94
CA TYR A 272 -12.72 -14.73 -23.16
C TYR A 272 -13.27 -13.73 -24.17
N THR A 273 -12.79 -13.79 -25.41
CA THR A 273 -13.37 -13.07 -26.55
C THR A 273 -13.77 -14.06 -27.64
N ALA A 274 -14.91 -13.81 -28.27
CA ALA A 274 -15.39 -14.53 -29.43
C ALA A 274 -15.52 -13.58 -30.62
N GLY A 275 -15.12 -14.09 -31.77
CA GLY A 275 -15.24 -13.39 -33.04
C GLY A 275 -15.54 -14.32 -34.21
N THR A 276 -15.68 -13.76 -35.40
CA THR A 276 -15.73 -14.50 -36.67
C THR A 276 -14.41 -14.41 -37.41
N ILE A 277 -14.01 -15.49 -38.08
CA ILE A 277 -12.75 -15.61 -38.82
C ILE A 277 -13.04 -15.81 -40.31
N HIS A 278 -12.44 -14.97 -41.16
CA HIS A 278 -12.60 -15.03 -42.61
C HIS A 278 -11.35 -15.63 -43.29
N THR A 279 -11.58 -16.35 -44.39
CA THR A 279 -10.73 -17.41 -44.98
C THR A 279 -9.39 -16.98 -45.61
N THR A 280 -8.71 -15.95 -45.10
CA THR A 280 -7.40 -15.50 -45.61
C THR A 280 -6.42 -15.20 -44.48
N GLY A 281 -5.69 -16.23 -44.02
CA GLY A 281 -4.59 -16.10 -43.06
C GLY A 281 -4.62 -17.17 -41.96
N ALA A 282 -3.69 -17.09 -41.02
CA ALA A 282 -3.67 -17.94 -39.83
C ALA A 282 -4.37 -17.26 -38.64
N PHE A 283 -5.23 -17.99 -37.95
CA PHE A 283 -5.76 -17.66 -36.61
C PHE A 283 -4.87 -18.36 -35.55
N PRO A 284 -4.67 -17.80 -34.35
CA PRO A 284 -3.76 -18.36 -33.36
C PRO A 284 -4.46 -19.46 -32.56
N THR A 285 -4.73 -20.58 -33.21
CA THR A 285 -5.21 -21.79 -32.53
C THR A 285 -4.08 -22.43 -31.74
N THR A 286 -4.38 -22.87 -30.52
CA THR A 286 -3.40 -23.58 -29.68
C THR A 286 -3.41 -25.07 -29.94
N THR A 287 -2.24 -25.71 -29.92
CA THR A 287 -2.10 -27.16 -30.12
C THR A 287 -3.00 -27.93 -29.13
N GLY A 288 -3.87 -28.82 -29.63
CA GLY A 288 -4.84 -29.55 -28.80
C GLY A 288 -6.13 -28.80 -28.47
N ALA A 289 -6.34 -27.62 -29.04
CA ALA A 289 -7.66 -26.99 -29.12
C ALA A 289 -8.65 -27.90 -29.86
N PHE A 290 -9.94 -27.75 -29.52
CA PHE A 290 -11.05 -28.53 -30.07
C PHE A 290 -11.06 -28.55 -31.61
N GLN A 291 -10.92 -27.39 -32.24
CA GLN A 291 -10.83 -27.26 -33.70
C GLN A 291 -9.68 -26.30 -34.05
N GLN A 292 -8.66 -26.82 -34.74
CA GLN A 292 -7.43 -26.08 -35.08
C GLN A 292 -7.41 -25.49 -36.49
N GLN A 293 -8.39 -25.84 -37.32
CA GLN A 293 -8.52 -25.35 -38.71
C GLN A 293 -9.95 -24.91 -38.97
N GLN A 294 -10.11 -23.88 -39.79
CA GLN A 294 -11.40 -23.41 -40.28
C GLN A 294 -12.06 -24.51 -41.13
N SER A 295 -13.36 -24.77 -40.92
CA SER A 295 -14.13 -25.78 -41.63
C SER A 295 -15.02 -25.20 -42.75
N GLY A 296 -15.33 -23.90 -42.69
CA GLY A 296 -16.29 -23.23 -43.56
C GLY A 296 -15.81 -21.88 -44.11
N GLY A 297 -16.76 -21.08 -44.59
CA GLY A 297 -16.48 -19.75 -45.15
C GLY A 297 -16.30 -18.66 -44.09
N VAL A 298 -16.96 -18.83 -42.94
CA VAL A 298 -16.80 -17.99 -41.76
C VAL A 298 -17.00 -18.87 -40.53
N ASP A 299 -15.95 -19.13 -39.77
CA ASP A 299 -16.02 -19.91 -38.52
C ASP A 299 -15.90 -18.96 -37.31
N ILE A 300 -16.37 -19.42 -36.15
CA ILE A 300 -16.19 -18.74 -34.88
C ILE A 300 -14.74 -18.93 -34.42
N GLY A 301 -14.08 -17.87 -33.96
CA GLY A 301 -12.81 -17.94 -33.26
C GLY A 301 -12.97 -17.54 -31.79
N ILE A 302 -12.59 -18.43 -30.88
CA ILE A 302 -12.59 -18.20 -29.43
C ILE A 302 -11.14 -18.04 -28.96
N LEU A 303 -10.88 -17.00 -28.17
CA LEU A 303 -9.60 -16.74 -27.53
C LEU A 303 -9.80 -16.55 -26.02
N LYS A 304 -9.02 -17.24 -25.21
CA LYS A 304 -8.95 -17.04 -23.76
C LYS A 304 -7.61 -16.43 -23.39
N PHE A 305 -7.59 -15.20 -22.90
CA PHE A 305 -6.40 -14.52 -22.39
C PHE A 305 -6.25 -14.70 -20.88
N SER A 306 -5.01 -14.71 -20.40
CA SER A 306 -4.70 -14.64 -18.97
C SER A 306 -5.27 -13.38 -18.33
N SER A 307 -5.42 -13.38 -17.00
CA SER A 307 -6.03 -12.28 -16.24
C SER A 307 -5.32 -10.92 -16.38
N ASP A 308 -4.08 -10.93 -16.86
CA ASP A 308 -3.17 -9.82 -17.17
C ASP A 308 -2.93 -9.62 -18.69
N GLY A 309 -3.56 -10.42 -19.54
CA GLY A 309 -3.47 -10.33 -21.01
C GLY A 309 -2.16 -10.77 -21.64
N THR A 310 -1.13 -11.12 -20.86
CA THR A 310 0.21 -11.46 -21.36
C THR A 310 0.27 -12.76 -22.15
N LYS A 311 -0.75 -13.63 -22.01
CA LYS A 311 -0.81 -14.93 -22.67
C LYS A 311 -2.17 -15.19 -23.29
N LEU A 312 -2.18 -15.78 -24.48
CA LEU A 312 -3.28 -16.60 -24.94
C LEU A 312 -3.17 -17.97 -24.26
N LEU A 313 -4.12 -18.27 -23.37
CA LEU A 313 -4.22 -19.55 -22.67
C LEU A 313 -4.74 -20.65 -23.59
N TYR A 314 -5.71 -20.34 -24.45
CA TYR A 314 -6.08 -21.16 -25.60
C TYR A 314 -6.70 -20.31 -26.71
N GLY A 315 -6.58 -20.81 -27.95
CA GLY A 315 -7.35 -20.35 -29.10
C GLY A 315 -7.94 -21.53 -29.87
N THR A 316 -9.20 -21.46 -30.28
CA THR A 316 -9.88 -22.52 -31.05
C THR A 316 -10.82 -21.92 -32.08
N TYR A 317 -11.00 -22.61 -33.20
CA TYR A 317 -12.18 -22.43 -34.05
C TYR A 317 -13.41 -23.13 -33.42
N ILE A 318 -14.59 -22.77 -33.88
CA ILE A 318 -15.81 -23.58 -33.84
C ILE A 318 -16.59 -23.29 -35.14
N GLY A 319 -16.84 -24.30 -35.96
CA GLY A 319 -17.66 -24.16 -37.15
C GLY A 319 -17.84 -25.45 -37.95
N GLY A 320 -18.75 -25.40 -38.92
CA GLY A 320 -18.96 -26.41 -39.94
C GLY A 320 -18.63 -25.87 -41.33
N ASN A 321 -19.42 -26.20 -42.34
CA ASN A 321 -19.12 -25.97 -43.76
C ASN A 321 -19.60 -24.62 -44.35
N ALA A 322 -20.15 -23.72 -43.55
CA ALA A 322 -20.75 -22.47 -44.02
C ALA A 322 -20.35 -21.26 -43.14
N THR A 323 -21.32 -20.46 -42.70
CA THR A 323 -21.13 -19.26 -41.87
C THR A 323 -21.65 -19.52 -40.46
N ASP A 324 -20.80 -19.31 -39.46
CA ASP A 324 -21.06 -19.56 -38.05
C ASP A 324 -20.65 -18.34 -37.21
N LEU A 325 -21.53 -17.88 -36.32
CA LEU A 325 -21.44 -16.57 -35.64
C LEU A 325 -21.73 -16.68 -34.13
N PRO A 326 -20.86 -16.13 -33.24
CA PRO A 326 -21.12 -16.09 -31.81
C PRO A 326 -21.98 -14.86 -31.45
N HIS A 327 -23.05 -15.04 -30.68
CA HIS A 327 -23.92 -13.94 -30.25
C HIS A 327 -23.69 -13.58 -28.78
N SER A 328 -23.61 -14.57 -27.89
CA SER A 328 -23.25 -14.33 -26.49
C SER A 328 -22.58 -15.53 -25.82
N MET A 329 -21.89 -15.27 -24.71
CA MET A 329 -21.14 -16.26 -23.93
C MET A 329 -21.28 -16.04 -22.43
N ILE A 330 -21.25 -17.12 -21.65
CA ILE A 330 -21.18 -17.09 -20.19
C ILE A 330 -20.36 -18.30 -19.68
N VAL A 331 -19.58 -18.12 -18.63
CA VAL A 331 -18.91 -19.25 -17.94
C VAL A 331 -19.83 -19.77 -16.84
N ASN A 332 -20.03 -21.08 -16.77
CA ASN A 332 -20.91 -21.71 -15.78
C ASN A 332 -20.16 -22.15 -14.51
N SER A 333 -20.87 -22.77 -13.55
CA SER A 333 -20.30 -23.18 -12.25
C SER A 333 -19.22 -24.26 -12.33
N LYS A 334 -19.03 -24.87 -13.52
CA LYS A 334 -18.01 -25.90 -13.80
C LYS A 334 -16.79 -25.34 -14.53
N ASN A 335 -16.71 -24.01 -14.70
CA ASN A 335 -15.73 -23.32 -15.52
C ASN A 335 -15.77 -23.75 -17.01
N GLU A 336 -16.95 -24.19 -17.48
CA GLU A 336 -17.21 -24.44 -18.90
C GLU A 336 -17.69 -23.13 -19.55
N LEU A 337 -17.15 -22.80 -20.72
CA LEU A 337 -17.61 -21.66 -21.53
C LEU A 337 -18.85 -22.08 -22.32
N VAL A 338 -20.02 -21.58 -21.92
CA VAL A 338 -21.27 -21.70 -22.67
C VAL A 338 -21.31 -20.63 -23.76
N ILE A 339 -21.64 -21.03 -24.98
CA ILE A 339 -21.75 -20.14 -26.15
C ILE A 339 -23.10 -20.33 -26.81
N PHE A 340 -23.77 -19.23 -27.11
CA PHE A 340 -24.96 -19.13 -27.95
C PHE A 340 -24.62 -18.34 -29.22
N GLY A 341 -25.15 -18.78 -30.36
CA GLY A 341 -25.03 -18.07 -31.63
C GLY A 341 -25.84 -18.72 -32.74
N THR A 342 -25.51 -18.39 -33.98
CA THR A 342 -26.20 -18.91 -35.17
C THR A 342 -25.25 -19.59 -36.13
N THR A 343 -25.79 -20.55 -36.88
CA THR A 343 -25.06 -21.36 -37.86
C THR A 343 -25.84 -21.49 -39.15
N SER A 344 -25.15 -21.41 -40.29
CA SER A 344 -25.63 -21.85 -41.61
C SER A 344 -25.08 -23.23 -41.98
N SER A 345 -24.29 -23.86 -41.10
CA SER A 345 -23.50 -25.05 -41.39
C SER A 345 -24.32 -26.33 -41.22
N THR A 346 -24.50 -27.06 -42.33
CA THR A 346 -25.28 -28.31 -42.34
C THR A 346 -24.62 -29.46 -41.57
N ASN A 347 -23.34 -29.29 -41.22
CA ASN A 347 -22.52 -30.20 -40.43
C ASN A 347 -21.93 -29.52 -39.17
N PHE A 348 -22.59 -28.48 -38.62
CA PHE A 348 -22.12 -27.81 -37.40
C PHE A 348 -21.82 -28.82 -36.27
N PRO A 349 -20.71 -28.66 -35.51
CA PRO A 349 -20.28 -29.66 -34.53
C PRO A 349 -21.27 -29.81 -33.38
N THR A 350 -22.04 -30.91 -33.40
CA THR A 350 -22.98 -31.31 -32.34
C THR A 350 -22.55 -32.61 -31.66
N LYS A 351 -23.01 -32.86 -30.43
CA LYS A 351 -22.64 -34.06 -29.66
C LYS A 351 -23.69 -35.16 -29.84
N ALA A 352 -23.26 -36.43 -29.86
CA ALA A 352 -24.18 -37.57 -29.90
C ALA A 352 -25.12 -37.53 -28.68
N GLY A 353 -26.44 -37.65 -28.92
CA GLY A 353 -27.46 -37.54 -27.88
C GLY A 353 -27.84 -36.10 -27.48
N ALA A 354 -27.30 -35.07 -28.15
CA ALA A 354 -27.79 -33.71 -28.01
C ALA A 354 -29.23 -33.57 -28.52
N TYR A 355 -29.94 -32.55 -28.05
CA TYR A 355 -31.37 -32.34 -28.32
C TYR A 355 -31.72 -32.32 -29.82
N GLN A 356 -30.95 -31.57 -30.62
CA GLN A 356 -31.06 -31.53 -32.07
C GLN A 356 -29.65 -31.54 -32.67
N THR A 357 -29.33 -32.58 -33.45
CA THR A 357 -28.01 -32.76 -34.09
C THR A 357 -28.02 -32.51 -35.60
N ARG A 358 -29.15 -32.01 -36.14
CA ARG A 358 -29.34 -31.78 -37.58
C ARG A 358 -29.83 -30.37 -37.80
N PHE A 359 -29.19 -29.69 -38.75
CA PHE A 359 -29.60 -28.39 -39.26
C PHE A 359 -31.00 -28.51 -39.89
N ALA A 360 -31.93 -27.65 -39.48
CA ALA A 360 -33.34 -27.75 -39.84
C ALA A 360 -33.71 -26.91 -41.07
N GLY A 361 -33.10 -25.75 -41.29
CA GLY A 361 -33.14 -25.06 -42.60
C GLY A 361 -33.13 -23.54 -42.54
N GLY A 362 -33.91 -22.96 -43.45
CA GLY A 362 -34.13 -21.52 -43.57
C GLY A 362 -34.03 -21.02 -45.01
N ARG A 363 -33.80 -19.72 -45.17
CA ARG A 363 -33.63 -19.03 -46.47
C ARG A 363 -32.34 -18.24 -46.49
N ASP A 364 -31.63 -18.30 -47.62
CA ASP A 364 -30.43 -17.52 -47.89
C ASP A 364 -30.62 -16.04 -47.52
N VAL A 365 -29.79 -15.55 -46.60
CA VAL A 365 -29.86 -14.20 -46.05
C VAL A 365 -28.44 -13.65 -45.83
N THR A 366 -28.28 -12.35 -45.98
CA THR A 366 -27.05 -11.62 -45.62
C THR A 366 -27.45 -10.48 -44.69
N PRO A 367 -27.50 -10.69 -43.36
CA PRO A 367 -28.04 -9.71 -42.42
C PRO A 367 -27.18 -8.44 -42.37
N ILE A 368 -25.85 -8.63 -42.42
CA ILE A 368 -24.84 -7.58 -42.54
C ILE A 368 -23.85 -7.99 -43.64
N GLY A 369 -23.33 -7.03 -44.39
CA GLY A 369 -22.34 -7.27 -45.44
C GLY A 369 -21.11 -8.02 -44.93
N GLY A 370 -20.80 -9.16 -45.57
CA GLY A 370 -19.73 -10.08 -45.16
C GLY A 370 -20.23 -11.39 -44.54
N PHE A 371 -21.44 -11.42 -43.98
CA PHE A 371 -22.00 -12.58 -43.27
C PHE A 371 -23.20 -13.19 -44.02
N ARG A 372 -22.94 -14.03 -45.03
CA ARG A 372 -24.00 -14.71 -45.79
C ARG A 372 -24.31 -16.09 -45.21
N PHE A 373 -25.57 -16.31 -44.84
CA PHE A 373 -26.12 -17.56 -44.34
C PHE A 373 -26.80 -18.32 -45.49
N VAL A 374 -25.99 -18.99 -46.33
CA VAL A 374 -26.43 -19.59 -47.60
C VAL A 374 -27.54 -20.64 -47.46
N ASN A 375 -27.60 -21.34 -46.33
CA ASN A 375 -28.61 -22.37 -46.06
C ASN A 375 -29.79 -21.86 -45.18
N GLY A 376 -29.83 -20.57 -44.86
CA GLY A 376 -30.58 -20.05 -43.71
C GLY A 376 -29.80 -20.21 -42.40
N SER A 377 -30.50 -20.12 -41.26
CA SER A 377 -29.85 -20.18 -39.95
C SER A 377 -30.63 -21.01 -38.92
N ASP A 378 -29.89 -21.84 -38.17
CA ASP A 378 -30.33 -22.44 -36.91
C ASP A 378 -29.60 -21.75 -35.75
N ILE A 379 -30.18 -21.78 -34.56
CA ILE A 379 -29.46 -21.45 -33.32
C ILE A 379 -28.57 -22.63 -32.94
N PHE A 380 -27.35 -22.36 -32.48
CA PHE A 380 -26.57 -23.33 -31.72
C PHE A 380 -26.42 -22.90 -30.26
N VAL A 381 -26.32 -23.89 -29.38
CA VAL A 381 -25.85 -23.73 -28.00
C VAL A 381 -24.80 -24.80 -27.73
N LEU A 382 -23.67 -24.42 -27.16
CA LEU A 382 -22.57 -25.35 -26.87
C LEU A 382 -21.83 -25.00 -25.59
N LYS A 383 -20.98 -25.94 -25.13
CA LYS A 383 -20.08 -25.79 -23.99
C LYS A 383 -18.68 -26.27 -24.34
N LEU A 384 -17.67 -25.41 -24.17
CA LEU A 384 -16.26 -25.79 -24.18
C LEU A 384 -15.73 -25.94 -22.75
N ASN A 385 -14.82 -26.88 -22.52
CA ASN A 385 -14.14 -26.98 -21.22
C ASN A 385 -13.18 -25.78 -20.97
N ALA A 386 -12.73 -25.61 -19.73
CA ALA A 386 -11.88 -24.50 -19.29
C ALA A 386 -10.54 -24.33 -20.08
N THR A 387 -10.12 -25.37 -20.83
CA THR A 387 -8.90 -25.40 -21.65
C THR A 387 -9.16 -25.25 -23.16
N GLY A 388 -10.42 -25.16 -23.60
CA GLY A 388 -10.79 -25.09 -25.01
C GLY A 388 -10.49 -26.35 -25.82
N SER A 389 -10.15 -27.46 -25.17
CA SER A 389 -9.70 -28.70 -25.81
C SER A 389 -10.83 -29.69 -26.14
N THR A 390 -11.99 -29.58 -25.48
CA THR A 390 -13.10 -30.51 -25.62
C THR A 390 -14.45 -29.79 -25.65
N LEU A 391 -15.31 -30.25 -26.55
CA LEU A 391 -16.71 -29.88 -26.65
C LEU A 391 -17.53 -30.75 -25.67
N GLU A 392 -17.83 -30.18 -24.51
CA GLU A 392 -18.52 -30.90 -23.43
C GLU A 392 -19.98 -31.17 -23.76
N ALA A 393 -20.62 -30.24 -24.48
CA ALA A 393 -21.93 -30.44 -25.08
C ALA A 393 -22.10 -29.49 -26.27
N SER A 394 -22.94 -29.86 -27.25
CA SER A 394 -23.34 -28.96 -28.34
C SER A 394 -24.61 -29.47 -29.02
N THR A 395 -25.59 -28.58 -29.20
CA THR A 395 -26.88 -28.82 -29.85
C THR A 395 -27.23 -27.67 -30.78
N LEU A 396 -28.07 -27.95 -31.76
CA LEU A 396 -28.86 -26.94 -32.46
C LEU A 396 -30.21 -26.74 -31.76
N VAL A 397 -30.91 -25.67 -32.13
CA VAL A 397 -32.34 -25.43 -31.86
C VAL A 397 -32.89 -24.61 -33.04
N GLY A 398 -33.79 -25.17 -33.84
CA GLY A 398 -34.35 -24.45 -34.99
C GLY A 398 -35.45 -25.19 -35.75
N GLY A 399 -36.17 -24.44 -36.57
CA GLY A 399 -37.24 -24.89 -37.47
C GLY A 399 -36.85 -24.77 -38.94
N THR A 400 -37.80 -24.48 -39.82
CA THR A 400 -37.54 -24.37 -41.29
C THR A 400 -37.46 -22.93 -41.80
N GLY A 401 -37.56 -21.94 -40.91
CA GLY A 401 -37.26 -20.53 -41.18
C GLY A 401 -35.82 -20.20 -40.76
N ASN A 402 -35.51 -18.90 -40.65
CA ASN A 402 -34.23 -18.45 -40.07
C ASN A 402 -34.42 -18.23 -38.58
N ASP A 403 -33.56 -18.84 -37.77
CA ASP A 403 -33.58 -18.78 -36.31
C ASP A 403 -32.31 -18.11 -35.76
N GLY A 404 -32.49 -17.34 -34.68
CA GLY A 404 -31.44 -16.62 -33.97
C GLY A 404 -30.96 -15.32 -34.62
N ILE A 405 -31.42 -14.99 -35.83
CA ILE A 405 -31.09 -13.75 -36.56
C ILE A 405 -32.31 -12.82 -36.54
N SER A 406 -32.09 -11.52 -36.33
CA SER A 406 -33.14 -10.48 -36.35
C SER A 406 -33.15 -9.72 -37.69
N GLN A 407 -34.33 -9.60 -38.30
CA GLN A 407 -34.60 -8.80 -39.50
C GLN A 407 -34.78 -7.33 -39.11
N THR A 408 -33.67 -6.65 -38.77
CA THR A 408 -33.70 -5.27 -38.22
C THR A 408 -34.35 -4.23 -39.13
N GLU A 409 -34.47 -4.51 -40.43
CA GLU A 409 -35.20 -3.70 -41.41
C GLU A 409 -36.66 -3.43 -41.03
N ASP A 410 -37.26 -4.32 -40.22
CA ASP A 410 -38.58 -4.14 -39.63
C ASP A 410 -38.58 -3.22 -38.40
N PHE A 411 -37.46 -2.57 -38.02
CA PHE A 411 -37.35 -1.62 -36.91
C PHE A 411 -36.72 -0.28 -37.37
N THR A 412 -37.21 0.87 -36.87
CA THR A 412 -36.66 2.18 -37.24
C THR A 412 -35.40 2.52 -36.45
N LEU A 413 -35.36 2.13 -35.18
CA LEU A 413 -34.25 2.33 -34.25
C LEU A 413 -33.43 1.05 -34.15
N ARG A 414 -32.29 1.07 -34.83
CA ARG A 414 -31.34 -0.04 -34.93
C ARG A 414 -29.92 0.49 -35.03
N ASN A 415 -28.98 -0.35 -34.67
CA ASN A 415 -27.54 -0.16 -34.79
C ASN A 415 -26.92 -1.33 -35.54
N TYR A 416 -25.71 -1.12 -36.03
CA TYR A 416 -24.88 -2.15 -36.64
C TYR A 416 -24.63 -3.30 -35.64
N GLY A 417 -24.86 -4.54 -36.07
CA GLY A 417 -24.74 -5.74 -35.24
C GLY A 417 -26.03 -6.14 -34.51
N ASP A 418 -27.12 -5.38 -34.65
CA ASP A 418 -28.39 -5.68 -33.97
C ASP A 418 -29.10 -6.92 -34.55
N GLU A 419 -28.73 -7.30 -35.77
CA GLU A 419 -29.11 -8.54 -36.45
C GLU A 419 -28.72 -9.80 -35.65
N PHE A 420 -27.65 -9.72 -34.85
CA PHE A 420 -27.07 -10.82 -34.08
C PHE A 420 -27.35 -10.71 -32.58
N ARG A 421 -28.45 -10.07 -32.20
CA ARG A 421 -28.84 -9.88 -30.79
C ARG A 421 -29.53 -11.10 -30.21
N GLY A 422 -29.39 -11.19 -28.89
CA GLY A 422 -29.81 -12.29 -28.06
C GLY A 422 -28.76 -12.55 -26.99
N GLU A 423 -29.17 -13.23 -25.94
CA GLU A 423 -28.36 -13.37 -24.74
C GLU A 423 -28.56 -14.77 -24.15
N VAL A 424 -27.52 -15.26 -23.47
CA VAL A 424 -27.46 -16.58 -22.82
C VAL A 424 -27.11 -16.42 -21.35
N VAL A 425 -27.89 -17.08 -20.49
CA VAL A 425 -27.65 -17.13 -19.04
C VAL A 425 -27.83 -18.55 -18.53
N VAL A 426 -27.24 -18.84 -17.36
CA VAL A 426 -27.39 -20.11 -16.66
C VAL A 426 -28.10 -19.92 -15.32
N ASP A 427 -28.86 -20.93 -14.88
CA ASP A 427 -29.36 -21.02 -13.50
C ASP A 427 -28.39 -21.74 -12.56
N ASP A 428 -28.80 -21.86 -11.29
CA ASP A 428 -28.11 -22.55 -10.20
C ASP A 428 -27.78 -24.03 -10.45
N LYS A 429 -28.32 -24.63 -11.53
CA LYS A 429 -28.10 -26.04 -11.93
C LYS A 429 -27.40 -26.16 -13.29
N ASP A 430 -26.82 -25.06 -13.76
CA ASP A 430 -26.26 -24.86 -15.10
C ASP A 430 -27.26 -25.12 -16.25
N ASN A 431 -28.59 -25.06 -16.03
CA ASN A 431 -29.53 -25.09 -17.17
C ASN A 431 -29.40 -23.78 -17.93
N ILE A 432 -29.47 -23.85 -19.26
CA ILE A 432 -29.11 -22.75 -20.15
C ILE A 432 -30.38 -22.14 -20.71
N TYR A 433 -30.57 -20.84 -20.47
CA TYR A 433 -31.67 -20.06 -21.03
C TYR A 433 -31.14 -19.14 -22.11
N VAL A 434 -31.88 -19.05 -23.21
CA VAL A 434 -31.57 -18.17 -24.35
C VAL A 434 -32.81 -17.35 -24.66
N ALA A 435 -32.62 -16.07 -24.96
CA ALA A 435 -33.62 -15.23 -25.61
C ALA A 435 -33.03 -14.62 -26.88
N THR A 436 -33.77 -14.71 -27.98
CA THR A 436 -33.38 -14.18 -29.31
C THR A 436 -34.64 -14.04 -30.19
N SER A 437 -34.50 -14.14 -31.52
CA SER A 437 -35.60 -14.00 -32.49
C SER A 437 -35.72 -15.22 -33.42
N THR A 438 -36.88 -15.40 -34.04
CA THR A 438 -37.19 -16.51 -34.96
C THR A 438 -38.12 -16.06 -36.08
N ASN A 439 -37.85 -16.54 -37.30
CA ASN A 439 -38.77 -16.50 -38.44
C ASN A 439 -39.38 -17.89 -38.74
N SER A 440 -39.04 -18.92 -37.97
CA SER A 440 -39.61 -20.25 -38.07
C SER A 440 -41.02 -20.27 -37.49
N SER A 441 -42.03 -20.61 -38.29
CA SER A 441 -43.40 -20.89 -37.79
C SER A 441 -43.55 -22.27 -37.12
N ASN A 442 -42.49 -23.06 -37.16
CA ASN A 442 -42.36 -24.41 -36.59
C ASN A 442 -41.11 -24.54 -35.71
N PHE A 443 -40.79 -23.48 -34.95
CA PHE A 443 -39.70 -23.50 -33.96
C PHE A 443 -39.95 -24.64 -32.95
N PRO A 444 -38.91 -25.31 -32.40
CA PRO A 444 -39.12 -26.39 -31.44
C PRO A 444 -39.77 -25.90 -30.14
N LEU A 445 -41.02 -26.31 -29.88
CA LEU A 445 -41.82 -25.88 -28.72
C LEU A 445 -41.99 -26.98 -27.66
N VAL A 446 -41.70 -26.64 -26.40
CA VAL A 446 -41.94 -27.47 -25.21
C VAL A 446 -42.60 -26.61 -24.14
N ASN A 447 -43.78 -27.03 -23.64
CA ASN A 447 -44.57 -26.28 -22.66
C ASN A 447 -44.78 -24.77 -23.01
N PRO A 448 -45.14 -24.41 -24.26
CA PRO A 448 -45.16 -23.01 -24.71
C PRO A 448 -46.27 -22.17 -24.07
N ILE A 449 -46.07 -20.85 -24.02
CA ILE A 449 -47.13 -19.87 -23.74
C ILE A 449 -47.87 -19.49 -25.01
N SER A 450 -47.15 -19.28 -26.12
CA SER A 450 -47.73 -19.19 -27.47
C SER A 450 -47.26 -20.37 -28.32
N ALA A 451 -48.21 -21.14 -28.84
CA ALA A 451 -47.97 -22.28 -29.72
C ALA A 451 -47.83 -21.90 -31.20
N THR A 452 -48.03 -20.63 -31.55
CA THR A 452 -47.95 -20.10 -32.92
C THR A 452 -47.01 -18.91 -32.97
N ALA A 453 -46.20 -18.85 -34.03
CA ALA A 453 -45.60 -17.60 -34.49
C ALA A 453 -46.71 -16.72 -35.07
N ASN A 454 -46.76 -15.44 -34.68
CA ASN A 454 -47.89 -14.57 -35.01
C ASN A 454 -47.52 -13.40 -35.94
N GLY A 455 -46.23 -13.07 -36.06
CA GLY A 455 -45.69 -12.02 -36.94
C GLY A 455 -44.76 -12.54 -38.03
N ARG A 456 -44.09 -11.63 -38.76
CA ARG A 456 -43.00 -11.95 -39.69
C ARG A 456 -41.75 -12.45 -38.94
N GLN A 457 -41.57 -11.96 -37.73
CA GLN A 457 -40.56 -12.38 -36.77
C GLN A 457 -41.16 -12.30 -35.37
N ASP A 458 -41.00 -13.35 -34.58
CA ASP A 458 -41.36 -13.34 -33.16
C ASP A 458 -40.07 -13.39 -32.33
N ALA A 459 -40.09 -12.80 -31.14
CA ALA A 459 -39.10 -13.11 -30.12
C ALA A 459 -39.27 -14.57 -29.66
N VAL A 460 -38.18 -15.23 -29.27
CA VAL A 460 -38.21 -16.60 -28.75
C VAL A 460 -37.41 -16.71 -27.46
N VAL A 461 -37.95 -17.45 -26.49
CA VAL A 461 -37.31 -17.72 -25.21
C VAL A 461 -37.34 -19.23 -24.98
N PHE A 462 -36.18 -19.83 -24.68
CA PHE A 462 -36.08 -21.26 -24.45
C PHE A 462 -35.03 -21.65 -23.40
N LYS A 463 -35.15 -22.88 -22.89
CA LYS A 463 -34.35 -23.45 -21.80
C LYS A 463 -33.92 -24.87 -22.14
N LEU A 464 -32.62 -25.11 -22.14
CA LEU A 464 -32.01 -26.42 -22.31
C LEU A 464 -31.50 -26.94 -20.96
N ASN A 465 -31.50 -28.26 -20.77
CA ASN A 465 -30.84 -28.86 -19.61
C ASN A 465 -29.30 -28.64 -19.67
N SER A 466 -28.62 -28.74 -18.53
CA SER A 466 -27.16 -28.49 -18.42
C SER A 466 -26.24 -29.43 -19.21
N THR A 467 -26.81 -30.46 -19.86
CA THR A 467 -26.11 -31.40 -20.77
C THR A 467 -26.43 -31.17 -22.25
N LEU A 468 -27.33 -30.23 -22.58
CA LEU A 468 -27.85 -29.97 -23.93
C LEU A 468 -28.52 -31.18 -24.61
N THR A 469 -29.00 -32.16 -23.83
CA THR A 469 -29.67 -33.37 -24.32
C THR A 469 -31.19 -33.23 -24.41
N GLY A 470 -31.76 -32.18 -23.82
CA GLY A 470 -33.20 -31.96 -23.80
C GLY A 470 -33.60 -30.49 -23.64
N LEU A 471 -34.59 -30.09 -24.43
CA LEU A 471 -35.32 -28.83 -24.32
C LEU A 471 -36.39 -28.95 -23.23
N LEU A 472 -36.31 -28.10 -22.21
CA LEU A 472 -37.15 -28.15 -21.01
C LEU A 472 -38.39 -27.24 -21.14
N SER A 473 -38.20 -26.09 -21.79
CA SER A 473 -39.27 -25.17 -22.15
C SER A 473 -38.86 -24.31 -23.34
N SER A 474 -39.82 -23.91 -24.17
CA SER A 474 -39.63 -22.93 -25.24
C SER A 474 -40.96 -22.30 -25.65
N THR A 475 -40.94 -21.02 -26.00
CA THR A 475 -42.13 -20.27 -26.42
C THR A 475 -41.77 -19.17 -27.41
N TYR A 476 -42.70 -18.88 -28.33
CA TYR A 476 -42.77 -17.57 -28.96
C TYR A 476 -43.20 -16.53 -27.93
N LEU A 477 -42.72 -15.30 -28.10
CA LEU A 477 -43.02 -14.12 -27.29
C LEU A 477 -43.28 -12.91 -28.23
N GLY A 478 -44.17 -13.10 -29.20
CA GLY A 478 -44.55 -12.09 -30.19
C GLY A 478 -46.06 -11.96 -30.38
N GLY A 479 -46.45 -10.95 -31.16
CA GLY A 479 -47.80 -10.65 -31.61
C GLY A 479 -47.89 -10.60 -33.14
N ARG A 480 -48.74 -9.75 -33.71
CA ARG A 480 -49.04 -9.75 -35.17
C ARG A 480 -47.96 -9.12 -36.05
N ASN A 481 -47.05 -8.34 -35.47
CA ASN A 481 -45.99 -7.62 -36.17
C ASN A 481 -44.62 -8.15 -35.73
N SER A 482 -43.54 -7.58 -36.25
CA SER A 482 -42.18 -8.04 -35.92
C SER A 482 -41.79 -7.69 -34.48
N ASP A 483 -41.30 -8.69 -33.76
CA ASP A 483 -40.85 -8.63 -32.37
C ASP A 483 -39.48 -9.31 -32.23
N ALA A 484 -38.66 -8.88 -31.27
CA ALA A 484 -37.30 -9.41 -31.07
C ALA A 484 -36.89 -9.32 -29.59
N ALA A 485 -36.31 -10.39 -29.03
CA ALA A 485 -35.69 -10.35 -27.70
C ALA A 485 -34.16 -10.21 -27.83
N TYR A 486 -33.59 -9.29 -27.05
CA TYR A 486 -32.17 -8.92 -27.10
C TYR A 486 -31.42 -9.24 -25.81
N GLY A 487 -32.09 -9.18 -24.65
CA GLY A 487 -31.48 -9.45 -23.35
C GLY A 487 -32.30 -10.43 -22.51
N ILE A 488 -31.61 -11.27 -21.73
CA ILE A 488 -32.20 -12.18 -20.73
C ILE A 488 -31.38 -12.16 -19.44
N LYS A 489 -32.05 -12.26 -18.28
CA LYS A 489 -31.40 -12.38 -16.97
C LYS A 489 -32.11 -13.41 -16.09
N TRP A 490 -31.35 -14.33 -15.52
CA TRP A 490 -31.80 -15.17 -14.40
C TRP A 490 -31.60 -14.43 -13.07
N ALA A 491 -32.61 -14.45 -12.21
CA ALA A 491 -32.61 -13.82 -10.90
C ALA A 491 -32.55 -14.86 -9.76
N PRO A 492 -32.01 -14.53 -8.57
CA PRO A 492 -31.85 -15.48 -7.46
C PRO A 492 -33.14 -16.18 -6.98
N SER A 493 -34.32 -15.57 -7.18
CA SER A 493 -35.62 -16.20 -6.90
C SER A 493 -36.01 -17.32 -7.87
N GLY A 494 -35.22 -17.57 -8.91
CA GLY A 494 -35.55 -18.46 -10.02
C GLY A 494 -36.44 -17.81 -11.09
N ALA A 495 -36.75 -16.52 -10.95
CA ALA A 495 -37.39 -15.74 -12.02
C ALA A 495 -36.40 -15.46 -13.17
N VAL A 496 -36.94 -15.36 -14.38
CA VAL A 496 -36.19 -15.02 -15.60
C VAL A 496 -36.83 -13.82 -16.25
N TYR A 497 -36.04 -12.78 -16.50
CA TYR A 497 -36.49 -11.54 -17.12
C TYR A 497 -35.95 -11.45 -18.55
N VAL A 498 -36.77 -11.01 -19.50
CA VAL A 498 -36.43 -10.89 -20.93
C VAL A 498 -36.83 -9.51 -21.43
N THR A 499 -36.00 -8.88 -22.26
CA THR A 499 -36.27 -7.56 -22.86
C THR A 499 -35.92 -7.53 -24.34
N GLY A 500 -36.48 -6.55 -25.05
CA GLY A 500 -36.26 -6.37 -26.48
C GLY A 500 -37.13 -5.25 -27.06
N VAL A 501 -37.49 -5.39 -28.34
CA VAL A 501 -38.30 -4.45 -29.12
C VAL A 501 -39.54 -5.13 -29.70
N THR A 502 -40.63 -4.37 -29.84
CA THR A 502 -41.90 -4.82 -30.36
C THR A 502 -42.58 -3.79 -31.24
N ARG A 503 -43.17 -4.25 -32.35
CA ARG A 503 -44.18 -3.50 -33.13
C ARG A 503 -45.60 -4.04 -32.94
N SER A 504 -45.76 -5.08 -32.14
CA SER A 504 -47.03 -5.75 -31.92
C SER A 504 -47.88 -5.03 -30.89
N GLU A 505 -49.08 -4.60 -31.26
CA GLU A 505 -50.09 -4.03 -30.34
C GLU A 505 -50.71 -5.10 -29.40
N ASN A 506 -50.39 -6.38 -29.62
CA ASN A 506 -51.09 -7.53 -29.04
C ASN A 506 -50.16 -8.55 -28.37
N LEU A 507 -49.06 -8.11 -27.75
CA LEU A 507 -48.24 -8.99 -26.90
C LEU A 507 -49.06 -9.56 -25.73
N PRO A 508 -48.66 -10.70 -25.13
CA PRO A 508 -49.40 -11.38 -24.06
C PRO A 508 -49.29 -10.66 -22.69
N VAL A 509 -49.67 -9.39 -22.64
CA VAL A 509 -49.78 -8.58 -21.42
C VAL A 509 -50.89 -9.11 -20.51
N LYS A 510 -50.70 -9.02 -19.19
CA LYS A 510 -51.72 -9.33 -18.19
C LYS A 510 -52.12 -8.10 -17.38
N THR A 511 -53.29 -8.18 -16.77
CA THR A 511 -53.79 -7.17 -15.82
C THR A 511 -52.79 -6.92 -14.69
N GLY A 512 -52.45 -5.64 -14.45
CA GLY A 512 -51.46 -5.24 -13.45
C GLY A 512 -50.05 -4.97 -13.99
N SER A 513 -49.81 -5.14 -15.30
CA SER A 513 -48.62 -4.61 -15.98
C SER A 513 -48.54 -3.08 -15.86
N PHE A 514 -47.33 -2.52 -15.82
CA PHE A 514 -47.12 -1.06 -15.87
C PHE A 514 -47.80 -0.41 -17.09
N LYS A 515 -47.73 -1.03 -18.26
CA LYS A 515 -48.27 -0.52 -19.52
C LYS A 515 -48.71 -1.68 -20.43
N ASN A 516 -49.95 -1.59 -20.93
CA ASN A 516 -50.63 -2.68 -21.66
C ASN A 516 -50.96 -2.41 -23.12
N ILE A 517 -50.56 -1.25 -23.65
CA ILE A 517 -50.69 -0.87 -25.06
C ILE A 517 -49.35 -0.25 -25.46
N ILE A 518 -48.90 -0.47 -26.69
CA ILE A 518 -47.77 0.25 -27.31
C ILE A 518 -48.08 1.77 -27.35
N SER A 519 -47.07 2.64 -27.36
CA SER A 519 -47.32 4.10 -27.56
C SER A 519 -46.67 4.68 -28.80
N GLY A 520 -45.53 4.14 -29.22
CA GLY A 520 -44.89 4.49 -30.48
C GLY A 520 -45.30 3.55 -31.62
N GLN A 521 -44.63 3.70 -32.76
CA GLN A 521 -44.64 2.68 -33.81
C GLN A 521 -43.82 1.44 -33.43
N GLU A 522 -42.90 1.58 -32.46
CA GLU A 522 -42.12 0.50 -31.85
C GLU A 522 -41.75 0.90 -30.41
N ASP A 523 -42.12 0.08 -29.44
CA ASP A 523 -41.73 0.23 -28.04
C ASP A 523 -40.71 -0.86 -27.68
N ALA A 524 -40.00 -0.67 -26.57
CA ALA A 524 -39.37 -1.78 -25.89
C ALA A 524 -40.42 -2.62 -25.14
N PHE A 525 -40.08 -3.85 -24.77
CA PHE A 525 -40.87 -4.64 -23.81
C PHE A 525 -39.99 -5.24 -22.72
N VAL A 526 -40.58 -5.57 -21.59
CA VAL A 526 -39.97 -6.47 -20.60
C VAL A 526 -40.99 -7.51 -20.12
N ALA A 527 -40.54 -8.75 -20.08
CA ALA A 527 -41.30 -9.92 -19.66
C ALA A 527 -40.62 -10.60 -18.46
N LYS A 528 -41.43 -11.19 -17.58
CA LYS A 528 -41.00 -11.99 -16.43
C LYS A 528 -41.57 -13.40 -16.57
N PHE A 529 -40.71 -14.39 -16.40
CA PHE A 529 -41.04 -15.80 -16.34
C PHE A 529 -40.73 -16.34 -14.94
N THR A 530 -41.59 -17.20 -14.42
CA THR A 530 -41.40 -17.89 -13.13
C THR A 530 -41.80 -19.35 -13.30
N ASN A 531 -40.93 -20.28 -12.94
CA ASN A 531 -41.10 -21.72 -13.24
C ASN A 531 -41.41 -21.96 -14.72
N ASP A 532 -40.62 -21.34 -15.60
CA ASP A 532 -40.68 -21.43 -17.07
C ASP A 532 -42.02 -20.99 -17.70
N ARG A 533 -42.88 -20.28 -16.94
CA ARG A 533 -44.16 -19.71 -17.41
C ARG A 533 -44.12 -18.20 -17.34
N LEU A 534 -44.67 -17.52 -18.36
CA LEU A 534 -44.84 -16.08 -18.38
C LEU A 534 -45.70 -15.65 -17.18
N GLU A 535 -45.11 -14.92 -16.23
CA GLU A 535 -45.78 -14.32 -15.08
C GLU A 535 -46.40 -12.97 -15.48
N GLN A 536 -45.63 -12.12 -16.15
CA GLN A 536 -45.99 -10.74 -16.50
C GLN A 536 -45.28 -10.27 -17.77
N LEU A 537 -45.89 -9.37 -18.53
CA LEU A 537 -45.25 -8.60 -19.61
C LEU A 537 -45.75 -7.16 -19.58
N THR A 538 -44.88 -6.19 -19.87
CA THR A 538 -45.25 -4.77 -20.05
C THR A 538 -44.53 -4.16 -21.25
N TYR A 539 -45.21 -3.24 -21.92
CA TYR A 539 -44.58 -2.31 -22.87
C TYR A 539 -43.76 -1.26 -22.12
N VAL A 540 -42.74 -0.71 -22.78
CA VAL A 540 -41.81 0.30 -22.25
C VAL A 540 -41.43 1.26 -23.39
N GLY A 541 -42.08 2.43 -23.43
CA GLY A 541 -41.87 3.40 -24.52
C GLY A 541 -42.75 4.64 -24.39
N THR A 542 -42.48 5.61 -25.25
CA THR A 542 -43.14 6.90 -25.42
C THR A 542 -43.96 6.93 -26.71
N ASP A 543 -44.32 8.10 -27.23
CA ASP A 543 -44.94 8.26 -28.56
C ASP A 543 -43.94 8.05 -29.73
N SER A 544 -42.68 7.76 -29.40
CA SER A 544 -41.56 7.63 -30.32
C SER A 544 -40.99 6.20 -30.31
N ALA A 545 -39.93 5.95 -31.08
CA ALA A 545 -39.29 4.63 -31.17
C ALA A 545 -38.32 4.35 -30.00
N GLU A 546 -38.58 3.28 -29.25
CA GLU A 546 -37.75 2.82 -28.13
C GLU A 546 -37.31 1.35 -28.28
N VAL A 547 -36.10 1.03 -27.82
CA VAL A 547 -35.55 -0.33 -27.78
C VAL A 547 -34.81 -0.55 -26.46
N ALA A 548 -35.07 -1.66 -25.76
CA ALA A 548 -34.25 -2.12 -24.65
C ALA A 548 -33.32 -3.23 -25.13
N TYR A 549 -32.02 -3.07 -24.88
CA TYR A 549 -30.98 -3.98 -25.39
C TYR A 549 -30.50 -4.97 -24.34
N LEU A 550 -30.28 -4.48 -23.12
CA LEU A 550 -29.65 -5.23 -22.04
C LEU A 550 -30.44 -5.00 -20.74
N LEU A 551 -30.39 -5.98 -19.84
CA LEU A 551 -31.02 -5.88 -18.53
C LEU A 551 -30.20 -6.56 -17.43
N ASP A 552 -30.32 -6.06 -16.20
CA ASP A 552 -29.81 -6.72 -15.00
C ASP A 552 -30.78 -6.50 -13.83
N VAL A 553 -30.61 -7.26 -12.75
CA VAL A 553 -31.42 -7.14 -11.54
C VAL A 553 -30.56 -6.69 -10.35
N ASP A 554 -31.13 -5.83 -9.50
CA ASP A 554 -30.51 -5.45 -8.22
C ASP A 554 -30.76 -6.50 -7.12
N ALA A 555 -30.24 -6.26 -5.92
CA ALA A 555 -30.40 -7.15 -4.77
C ALA A 555 -31.85 -7.28 -4.25
N ALA A 556 -32.77 -6.41 -4.68
CA ALA A 556 -34.21 -6.50 -4.39
C ALA A 556 -35.01 -7.09 -5.58
N GLU A 557 -34.32 -7.52 -6.63
CA GLU A 557 -34.84 -7.99 -7.92
C GLU A 557 -35.61 -6.94 -8.73
N ASN A 558 -35.33 -5.64 -8.50
CA ASN A 558 -35.81 -4.60 -9.40
C ASN A 558 -35.09 -4.71 -10.75
N VAL A 559 -35.87 -4.68 -11.82
CA VAL A 559 -35.41 -5.01 -13.18
C VAL A 559 -34.98 -3.73 -13.87
N HIS A 560 -33.67 -3.60 -14.10
CA HIS A 560 -33.08 -2.43 -14.74
C HIS A 560 -32.89 -2.71 -16.23
N LEU A 561 -33.48 -1.89 -17.09
CA LEU A 561 -33.33 -1.94 -18.54
C LEU A 561 -32.37 -0.84 -18.99
N PHE A 562 -31.42 -1.18 -19.87
CA PHE A 562 -30.60 -0.23 -20.62
C PHE A 562 -31.03 -0.23 -22.08
N GLY A 563 -31.44 0.94 -22.57
CA GLY A 563 -32.03 1.09 -23.89
C GLY A 563 -31.78 2.43 -24.54
N LEU A 564 -32.31 2.57 -25.76
CA LEU A 564 -32.21 3.74 -26.61
C LEU A 564 -33.62 4.29 -26.91
N THR A 565 -33.70 5.61 -27.06
CA THR A 565 -34.96 6.34 -27.27
C THR A 565 -34.82 7.40 -28.34
N ARG A 566 -35.88 7.60 -29.14
CA ARG A 566 -35.99 8.74 -30.07
C ARG A 566 -36.94 9.83 -29.57
N GLY A 567 -37.66 9.59 -28.48
CA GLY A 567 -38.63 10.50 -27.87
C GLY A 567 -38.08 11.27 -26.68
N LYS A 568 -39.01 11.90 -25.94
CA LYS A 568 -38.73 12.54 -24.64
C LYS A 568 -38.96 11.53 -23.52
N TYR A 569 -37.98 10.67 -23.29
CA TYR A 569 -38.11 9.58 -22.33
C TYR A 569 -38.33 10.11 -20.89
N PRO A 570 -39.27 9.54 -20.11
CA PRO A 570 -39.58 10.02 -18.76
C PRO A 570 -38.38 9.96 -17.83
N THR A 571 -38.16 11.02 -17.05
CA THR A 571 -37.14 11.05 -15.99
C THR A 571 -37.77 11.25 -14.62
N THR A 572 -37.28 10.51 -13.63
CA THR A 572 -37.71 10.61 -12.23
C THR A 572 -37.01 11.80 -11.54
N THR A 573 -37.70 12.51 -10.65
CA THR A 573 -37.08 13.63 -9.93
C THR A 573 -35.91 13.15 -9.07
N GLY A 574 -34.77 13.85 -9.14
CA GLY A 574 -33.57 13.55 -8.33
C GLY A 574 -32.56 12.61 -8.99
N VAL A 575 -32.80 12.17 -10.24
CA VAL A 575 -31.81 11.37 -11.01
C VAL A 575 -30.89 12.28 -11.83
N TYR A 576 -29.64 11.84 -11.99
CA TYR A 576 -28.75 12.30 -13.04
C TYR A 576 -29.38 12.06 -14.40
N SER A 577 -29.55 13.11 -15.19
CA SER A 577 -30.16 13.07 -16.52
C SER A 577 -29.62 14.18 -17.41
N THR A 578 -29.71 13.97 -18.73
CA THR A 578 -29.50 15.00 -19.74
C THR A 578 -30.85 15.35 -20.36
N LEU A 579 -31.16 16.64 -20.51
CA LEU A 579 -32.34 17.08 -21.25
C LEU A 579 -32.26 16.58 -22.69
N ASN A 580 -33.26 15.81 -23.12
CA ASN A 580 -33.27 15.09 -24.41
C ASN A 580 -32.08 14.11 -24.56
N GLY A 581 -31.69 13.39 -23.52
CA GLY A 581 -30.77 12.26 -23.64
C GLY A 581 -31.36 11.12 -24.49
N GLY A 582 -30.58 10.58 -25.44
CA GLY A 582 -31.02 9.53 -26.35
C GLY A 582 -30.82 8.09 -25.84
N GLN A 583 -30.24 7.92 -24.65
CA GLN A 583 -30.10 6.64 -23.95
C GLN A 583 -30.94 6.69 -22.68
N PHE A 584 -31.48 5.55 -22.24
CA PHE A 584 -32.23 5.48 -20.98
C PHE A 584 -31.79 4.32 -20.09
N VAL A 585 -31.93 4.53 -18.78
CA VAL A 585 -32.06 3.44 -17.81
C VAL A 585 -33.43 3.52 -17.16
N HIS A 586 -34.17 2.42 -17.16
CA HIS A 586 -35.49 2.33 -16.52
C HIS A 586 -35.50 1.12 -15.58
N ALA A 587 -35.66 1.37 -14.28
CA ALA A 587 -35.84 0.34 -13.28
C ALA A 587 -37.33 0.12 -12.99
N PHE A 588 -37.79 -1.11 -13.14
CA PHE A 588 -39.12 -1.57 -12.73
C PHE A 588 -39.04 -2.36 -11.43
N ASP A 589 -40.14 -2.40 -10.69
CA ASP A 589 -40.26 -3.35 -9.58
C ASP A 589 -40.32 -4.80 -10.11
N LYS A 590 -40.02 -5.78 -9.24
CA LYS A 590 -39.94 -7.19 -9.62
C LYS A 590 -41.24 -7.83 -10.14
N SER A 591 -42.35 -7.10 -10.10
CA SER A 591 -43.67 -7.44 -10.67
C SER A 591 -43.98 -6.69 -11.98
N LEU A 592 -43.03 -5.91 -12.52
CA LEU A 592 -43.16 -5.11 -13.75
C LEU A 592 -44.44 -4.25 -13.78
N SER A 593 -44.81 -3.74 -12.60
CA SER A 593 -46.09 -3.07 -12.34
C SER A 593 -45.94 -1.56 -12.10
N LYS A 594 -44.75 -1.12 -11.67
CA LYS A 594 -44.42 0.29 -11.46
C LYS A 594 -42.95 0.57 -11.78
N THR A 595 -42.68 1.78 -12.27
CA THR A 595 -41.36 2.38 -12.26
C THR A 595 -40.85 2.52 -10.82
N VAL A 596 -39.61 2.12 -10.58
CA VAL A 596 -38.84 2.47 -9.37
C VAL A 596 -38.12 3.80 -9.60
N PHE A 597 -37.40 3.90 -10.71
CA PHE A 597 -36.92 5.16 -11.28
C PHE A 597 -36.68 5.01 -12.78
N SER A 598 -36.60 6.13 -13.48
CA SER A 598 -36.17 6.21 -14.88
C SER A 598 -35.28 7.42 -15.09
N THR A 599 -34.30 7.31 -15.99
CA THR A 599 -33.45 8.41 -16.43
C THR A 599 -33.19 8.34 -17.93
N ALA A 600 -33.00 9.52 -18.54
CA ALA A 600 -32.54 9.72 -19.89
C ALA A 600 -31.21 10.48 -19.86
N PHE A 601 -30.20 9.98 -20.57
CA PHE A 601 -28.84 10.52 -20.57
C PHE A 601 -28.22 10.43 -21.97
N GLY A 602 -27.03 11.01 -22.12
CA GLY A 602 -26.32 11.11 -23.39
C GLY A 602 -25.97 12.56 -23.71
N SER A 603 -25.79 12.86 -25.00
CA SER A 603 -25.68 14.24 -25.47
C SER A 603 -27.05 14.93 -25.51
N PRO A 604 -27.14 16.27 -25.44
CA PRO A 604 -28.42 16.99 -25.47
C PRO A 604 -29.08 17.03 -26.88
N ARG A 605 -28.70 16.12 -27.79
CA ARG A 605 -29.14 16.10 -29.20
C ARG A 605 -30.53 15.49 -29.42
N GLY A 606 -31.15 14.88 -28.41
CA GLY A 606 -32.45 14.19 -28.57
C GLY A 606 -32.39 12.90 -29.40
N ARG A 607 -31.21 12.29 -29.52
CA ARG A 607 -30.95 11.14 -30.41
C ARG A 607 -29.93 10.17 -29.79
N PRO A 608 -30.04 8.85 -30.04
CA PRO A 608 -29.13 7.86 -29.48
C PRO A 608 -27.67 8.02 -29.92
N ASP A 609 -26.77 8.20 -28.94
CA ASP A 609 -25.33 8.43 -29.16
C ASP A 609 -24.55 7.11 -29.40
N ILE A 610 -24.93 6.03 -28.70
CA ILE A 610 -24.18 4.76 -28.64
C ILE A 610 -25.07 3.53 -28.84
N SER A 611 -24.52 2.47 -29.41
CA SER A 611 -25.06 1.11 -29.38
C SER A 611 -24.66 0.43 -28.06
N PRO A 612 -25.61 -0.06 -27.23
CA PRO A 612 -25.31 -0.78 -26.00
C PRO A 612 -24.51 -2.07 -26.24
N THR A 613 -23.49 -2.31 -25.39
CA THR A 613 -22.59 -3.48 -25.51
C THR A 613 -22.36 -4.23 -24.20
N ALA A 614 -22.46 -3.57 -23.04
CA ALA A 614 -22.43 -4.22 -21.73
C ALA A 614 -23.27 -3.45 -20.70
N PHE A 615 -23.87 -4.17 -19.75
CA PHE A 615 -24.68 -3.60 -18.67
C PHE A 615 -24.60 -4.46 -17.40
N LEU A 616 -24.63 -3.83 -16.24
CA LEU A 616 -24.59 -4.49 -14.93
C LEU A 616 -25.13 -3.56 -13.85
N VAL A 617 -25.88 -4.11 -12.89
CA VAL A 617 -26.15 -3.47 -11.59
C VAL A 617 -25.36 -4.23 -10.53
N ASN A 618 -24.43 -3.57 -9.82
CA ASN A 618 -23.64 -4.25 -8.79
C ASN A 618 -24.46 -4.54 -7.51
N GLU A 619 -23.88 -5.25 -6.55
CA GLU A 619 -24.56 -5.65 -5.30
C GLU A 619 -25.11 -4.46 -4.47
N CYS A 620 -24.58 -3.26 -4.70
CA CYS A 620 -24.99 -2.04 -4.02
C CYS A 620 -25.93 -1.16 -4.85
N GLY A 621 -26.29 -1.60 -6.06
CA GLY A 621 -27.20 -0.88 -6.95
C GLY A 621 -26.54 0.15 -7.86
N ASN A 622 -25.20 0.31 -7.86
CA ASN A 622 -24.53 1.15 -8.85
C ASN A 622 -24.63 0.50 -10.23
N ILE A 623 -24.81 1.32 -11.26
CA ILE A 623 -25.24 0.91 -12.61
C ILE A 623 -24.08 1.15 -13.58
N TYR A 624 -23.49 0.08 -14.10
CA TYR A 624 -22.36 0.11 -15.01
C TYR A 624 -22.89 -0.10 -16.43
N LEU A 625 -22.51 0.77 -17.35
CA LEU A 625 -22.95 0.75 -18.74
C LEU A 625 -21.80 0.99 -19.69
N ALA A 626 -21.80 0.28 -20.82
CA ALA A 626 -20.87 0.51 -21.91
C ALA A 626 -21.57 0.42 -23.26
N GLY A 627 -21.21 1.31 -24.18
CA GLY A 627 -21.68 1.28 -25.55
C GLY A 627 -20.71 1.97 -26.51
N TRP A 628 -20.85 1.68 -27.79
CA TRP A 628 -20.01 2.24 -28.85
C TRP A 628 -20.78 3.24 -29.70
N GLY A 629 -20.19 4.42 -29.96
CA GLY A 629 -20.76 5.43 -30.85
C GLY A 629 -19.76 5.84 -31.92
N GLY A 630 -20.22 5.92 -33.18
CA GLY A 630 -19.42 6.33 -34.34
C GLY A 630 -20.09 6.04 -35.69
N ALA A 631 -19.36 6.31 -36.78
CA ALA A 631 -19.91 6.32 -38.15
C ALA A 631 -20.26 4.97 -38.78
N VAL A 632 -19.82 3.81 -38.27
CA VAL A 632 -20.31 2.50 -38.75
C VAL A 632 -21.86 2.47 -38.78
N ASN A 633 -22.50 3.04 -37.76
CA ASN A 633 -23.95 3.18 -37.69
C ASN A 633 -24.54 4.17 -38.72
N THR A 634 -23.82 5.26 -39.04
CA THR A 634 -24.29 6.28 -39.98
C THR A 634 -24.09 5.82 -41.43
N ASN A 635 -22.97 5.14 -41.71
CA ASN A 635 -22.57 4.63 -43.02
C ASN A 635 -23.52 3.53 -43.52
N ASN A 636 -24.01 2.68 -42.61
CA ASN A 636 -25.00 1.65 -42.92
C ASN A 636 -26.46 2.16 -42.87
N GLY A 637 -26.69 3.44 -42.59
CA GLY A 637 -28.04 4.03 -42.55
C GLY A 637 -28.91 3.55 -41.38
N TYR A 638 -28.31 3.04 -40.30
CA TYR A 638 -28.99 2.46 -39.15
C TYR A 638 -29.34 3.52 -38.09
N ASN A 639 -28.31 4.08 -37.43
CA ASN A 639 -28.45 5.18 -36.48
C ASN A 639 -27.68 6.41 -36.99
N PRO A 640 -28.35 7.35 -37.69
CA PRO A 640 -27.70 8.49 -38.34
C PRO A 640 -27.14 9.55 -37.36
N PHE A 641 -27.32 9.38 -36.05
CA PHE A 641 -26.82 10.29 -35.00
C PHE A 641 -25.78 9.68 -34.07
N SER A 642 -25.45 8.39 -34.26
CA SER A 642 -24.44 7.66 -33.52
C SER A 642 -23.10 8.38 -33.53
N GLY A 643 -22.51 8.55 -32.35
CA GLY A 643 -21.24 9.22 -32.13
C GLY A 643 -21.13 9.72 -30.70
N THR A 644 -19.95 9.58 -30.11
CA THR A 644 -19.66 9.88 -28.69
C THR A 644 -19.45 11.37 -28.38
N THR A 645 -19.46 12.25 -29.38
CA THR A 645 -19.23 13.69 -29.22
C THR A 645 -20.32 14.34 -28.37
N GLY A 646 -19.90 14.99 -27.28
CA GLY A 646 -20.81 15.65 -26.33
C GLY A 646 -21.29 14.76 -25.18
N LEU A 647 -20.83 13.49 -25.11
CA LEU A 647 -21.00 12.68 -23.91
C LEU A 647 -20.11 13.21 -22.75
N PRO A 648 -20.62 13.24 -21.51
CA PRO A 648 -19.91 13.78 -20.36
C PRO A 648 -18.85 12.81 -19.83
N THR A 649 -17.72 13.32 -19.36
CA THR A 649 -16.67 12.53 -18.67
C THR A 649 -16.41 13.05 -17.26
N THR A 650 -15.93 12.18 -16.37
CA THR A 650 -15.55 12.56 -15.00
C THR A 650 -14.08 13.00 -14.92
N PRO A 651 -13.65 13.71 -13.85
CA PRO A 651 -12.26 14.14 -13.71
C PRO A 651 -11.24 12.98 -13.71
N ASP A 652 -11.63 11.81 -13.23
CA ASP A 652 -10.82 10.59 -13.14
C ASP A 652 -10.91 9.66 -14.36
N ALA A 653 -11.56 10.10 -15.45
CA ALA A 653 -11.64 9.36 -16.71
C ALA A 653 -10.26 8.99 -17.28
N LEU A 654 -10.08 7.74 -17.71
CA LEU A 654 -8.89 7.28 -18.45
C LEU A 654 -8.64 8.13 -19.71
N ARG A 655 -9.71 8.58 -20.35
CA ARG A 655 -9.68 9.47 -21.51
C ARG A 655 -10.89 10.39 -21.50
N ARG A 656 -10.65 11.70 -21.29
CA ARG A 656 -11.69 12.75 -21.26
C ARG A 656 -12.15 13.23 -22.63
N THR A 657 -11.38 12.99 -23.69
CA THR A 657 -11.68 13.44 -25.07
C THR A 657 -11.99 12.27 -25.99
N THR A 658 -12.86 12.48 -26.98
CA THR A 658 -13.24 11.44 -27.94
C THR A 658 -12.94 11.88 -29.37
N THR A 659 -12.74 10.91 -30.27
CA THR A 659 -12.75 11.12 -31.73
C THR A 659 -14.18 11.32 -32.28
N GLY A 660 -15.20 10.98 -31.48
CA GLY A 660 -16.58 10.74 -31.93
C GLY A 660 -16.86 9.27 -32.28
N HIS A 661 -15.82 8.42 -32.27
CA HIS A 661 -15.80 7.03 -32.76
C HIS A 661 -15.13 6.16 -31.70
N ASN A 662 -15.78 5.98 -30.55
CA ASN A 662 -15.18 5.33 -29.39
C ASN A 662 -16.24 4.56 -28.58
N PHE A 663 -15.76 3.69 -27.69
CA PHE A 663 -16.54 3.21 -26.57
C PHE A 663 -16.69 4.32 -25.53
N TYR A 664 -17.87 4.40 -24.95
CA TYR A 664 -18.18 5.16 -23.75
C TYR A 664 -18.49 4.17 -22.63
N VAL A 665 -17.77 4.29 -21.51
CA VAL A 665 -17.95 3.46 -20.31
C VAL A 665 -18.28 4.39 -19.15
N ALA A 666 -19.41 4.16 -18.49
CA ALA A 666 -19.87 5.00 -17.39
C ALA A 666 -20.48 4.19 -16.23
N ILE A 667 -20.48 4.82 -15.06
CA ILE A 667 -21.11 4.31 -13.83
C ILE A 667 -22.05 5.39 -13.32
N LEU A 668 -23.32 5.03 -13.14
CA LEU A 668 -24.28 5.83 -12.40
C LEU A 668 -24.39 5.31 -10.97
N GLU A 669 -24.61 6.21 -10.02
CA GLU A 669 -24.92 5.88 -8.63
C GLU A 669 -26.20 5.04 -8.56
N LYS A 670 -26.39 4.31 -7.45
CA LYS A 670 -27.69 3.73 -7.10
C LYS A 670 -28.84 4.70 -7.35
N GLU A 671 -29.93 4.18 -7.92
CA GLU A 671 -31.11 4.96 -8.35
C GLU A 671 -30.79 6.05 -9.40
N ALA A 672 -29.65 5.91 -10.09
CA ALA A 672 -29.10 6.87 -11.04
C ALA A 672 -28.96 8.31 -10.49
N ARG A 673 -28.69 8.49 -9.19
CA ARG A 673 -28.64 9.81 -8.54
C ARG A 673 -27.55 10.74 -9.09
N SER A 674 -26.36 10.21 -9.38
CA SER A 674 -25.23 10.98 -9.92
C SER A 674 -24.43 10.16 -10.95
N LEU A 675 -23.65 10.84 -11.79
CA LEU A 675 -22.64 10.23 -12.66
C LEU A 675 -21.36 10.05 -11.84
N LEU A 676 -21.06 8.81 -11.44
CA LEU A 676 -19.93 8.47 -10.58
C LEU A 676 -18.61 8.40 -11.34
N TYR A 677 -18.64 7.86 -12.55
CA TYR A 677 -17.49 7.69 -13.43
C TYR A 677 -17.92 7.74 -14.89
N ALA A 678 -17.12 8.32 -15.78
CA ALA A 678 -17.34 8.23 -17.22
C ALA A 678 -16.06 8.50 -18.03
N THR A 679 -15.72 7.58 -18.94
CA THR A 679 -14.54 7.67 -19.81
C THR A 679 -14.83 7.23 -21.24
N PHE A 680 -14.01 7.70 -22.17
CA PHE A 680 -13.88 7.10 -23.50
C PHE A 680 -12.82 5.99 -23.51
N PHE A 681 -12.94 5.05 -24.45
CA PHE A 681 -11.89 4.07 -24.79
C PHE A 681 -11.97 3.73 -26.29
N GLY A 682 -10.84 3.37 -26.91
CA GLY A 682 -10.75 3.10 -28.35
C GLY A 682 -9.86 4.05 -29.14
N SER A 683 -9.95 4.03 -30.47
CA SER A 683 -8.95 4.64 -31.37
C SER A 683 -8.66 6.11 -31.04
N SER A 684 -7.38 6.50 -31.15
CA SER A 684 -6.95 7.89 -30.99
C SER A 684 -7.19 8.73 -32.24
N THR A 685 -7.36 8.10 -33.41
CA THR A 685 -7.63 8.75 -34.71
C THR A 685 -9.06 8.49 -35.16
N PHE A 686 -9.68 9.49 -35.81
CA PHE A 686 -10.94 9.33 -36.53
C PHE A 686 -10.72 8.39 -37.72
N ILE A 687 -11.47 7.29 -37.78
CA ILE A 687 -11.65 6.42 -38.95
C ILE A 687 -13.09 5.95 -38.91
N SER A 688 -13.83 6.06 -40.02
CA SER A 688 -15.29 5.85 -40.01
C SER A 688 -15.67 4.43 -39.58
N ASP A 689 -14.92 3.46 -40.08
CA ASP A 689 -15.07 2.02 -39.86
C ASP A 689 -13.85 1.50 -39.07
N GLY A 690 -13.39 2.28 -38.08
CA GLY A 690 -12.17 2.01 -37.33
C GLY A 690 -12.34 0.93 -36.28
N ASP A 691 -12.51 1.33 -35.02
CA ASP A 691 -12.89 0.43 -33.92
C ASP A 691 -14.42 0.40 -33.73
N HIS A 692 -15.03 -0.77 -33.56
CA HIS A 692 -16.48 -0.98 -33.35
C HIS A 692 -16.77 -2.40 -32.80
N VAL A 693 -18.02 -2.90 -32.86
CA VAL A 693 -18.38 -4.31 -32.65
C VAL A 693 -19.30 -4.80 -33.75
N ASP A 694 -19.15 -6.05 -34.20
CA ASP A 694 -19.98 -6.66 -35.26
C ASP A 694 -21.27 -7.32 -34.74
N GLY A 695 -21.62 -7.09 -33.47
CA GLY A 695 -22.79 -7.65 -32.80
C GLY A 695 -22.44 -8.16 -31.40
N GLY A 696 -23.35 -8.94 -30.81
CA GLY A 696 -23.14 -9.67 -29.57
C GLY A 696 -23.12 -8.84 -28.28
N THR A 697 -22.65 -9.47 -27.19
CA THR A 697 -22.67 -8.93 -25.81
C THR A 697 -21.34 -9.09 -25.09
N SER A 698 -20.87 -8.00 -24.46
CA SER A 698 -19.73 -7.95 -23.54
C SER A 698 -20.22 -7.82 -22.08
N ARG A 699 -19.36 -8.08 -21.09
CA ARG A 699 -19.79 -8.20 -19.68
C ARG A 699 -18.97 -7.39 -18.70
N PHE A 700 -19.63 -6.90 -17.66
CA PHE A 700 -18.97 -6.51 -16.41
C PHE A 700 -19.05 -7.65 -15.39
N ALA A 701 -18.01 -7.80 -14.57
CA ALA A 701 -18.10 -8.57 -13.33
C ALA A 701 -18.72 -7.74 -12.21
N LYS A 702 -19.40 -8.39 -11.25
CA LYS A 702 -20.10 -7.72 -10.12
C LYS A 702 -19.19 -6.84 -9.25
N ASN A 703 -17.86 -6.97 -9.39
CA ASN A 703 -16.82 -6.13 -8.78
C ASN A 703 -16.31 -4.98 -9.70
N GLY A 704 -17.11 -4.51 -10.66
CA GLY A 704 -16.82 -3.34 -11.48
C GLY A 704 -15.68 -3.47 -12.50
N VAL A 705 -15.25 -4.70 -12.83
CA VAL A 705 -14.29 -4.97 -13.92
C VAL A 705 -15.04 -5.22 -15.22
N ILE A 706 -14.73 -4.47 -16.29
CA ILE A 706 -15.24 -4.72 -17.65
C ILE A 706 -14.37 -5.73 -18.40
N TYR A 707 -15.01 -6.61 -19.17
CA TYR A 707 -14.40 -7.55 -20.11
C TYR A 707 -15.08 -7.38 -21.45
N HIS A 708 -14.33 -6.96 -22.46
CA HIS A 708 -14.90 -6.46 -23.71
C HIS A 708 -14.16 -6.95 -24.95
N ALA A 709 -14.90 -7.16 -26.04
CA ALA A 709 -14.42 -7.56 -27.37
C ALA A 709 -14.73 -6.46 -28.40
N THR A 710 -13.84 -6.25 -29.35
CA THR A 710 -13.88 -5.09 -30.25
C THR A 710 -13.31 -5.45 -31.62
N CYS A 711 -13.95 -5.03 -32.70
CA CYS A 711 -13.37 -5.05 -34.03
C CYS A 711 -12.46 -3.84 -34.22
N VAL A 712 -11.28 -4.04 -34.79
CA VAL A 712 -10.36 -2.97 -35.18
C VAL A 712 -10.00 -3.15 -36.64
N CYS A 713 -10.61 -2.32 -37.48
CA CYS A 713 -10.62 -2.43 -38.93
C CYS A 713 -9.82 -1.31 -39.61
N ARG A 714 -9.55 -1.49 -40.91
CA ARG A 714 -8.79 -0.54 -41.74
C ARG A 714 -7.42 -0.23 -41.13
N THR A 715 -7.04 1.04 -41.11
CA THR A 715 -5.83 1.61 -40.52
C THR A 715 -6.03 2.10 -39.07
N ALA A 716 -7.07 1.63 -38.37
CA ALA A 716 -7.34 2.07 -37.00
C ALA A 716 -6.35 1.46 -36.00
N ASN A 717 -5.92 2.31 -35.05
CA ASN A 717 -4.97 1.95 -34.02
C ASN A 717 -5.69 1.99 -32.67
N PHE A 718 -6.17 0.82 -32.25
CA PHE A 718 -6.78 0.64 -30.94
C PHE A 718 -5.71 0.67 -29.83
N PRO A 719 -5.98 1.29 -28.67
CA PRO A 719 -5.03 1.32 -27.57
C PRO A 719 -4.77 -0.09 -27.04
N THR A 720 -3.53 -0.56 -27.16
CA THR A 720 -3.05 -1.79 -26.50
C THR A 720 -2.21 -1.45 -25.28
N THR A 721 -2.20 -2.33 -24.29
CA THR A 721 -1.15 -2.32 -23.27
C THR A 721 0.08 -3.03 -23.78
N PRO A 722 1.23 -2.74 -23.17
CA PRO A 722 2.41 -3.57 -23.32
C PRO A 722 2.23 -5.05 -22.96
N ASN A 723 3.13 -5.86 -23.53
CA ASN A 723 3.43 -7.27 -23.20
C ASN A 723 2.27 -8.25 -23.25
N VAL A 724 1.14 -7.79 -23.74
CA VAL A 724 0.01 -8.61 -24.08
C VAL A 724 0.35 -9.58 -25.19
N TRP A 725 -0.48 -10.61 -25.30
CA TRP A 725 -0.46 -11.60 -26.37
C TRP A 725 -0.17 -11.02 -27.76
N SER A 726 -0.85 -9.94 -28.16
CA SER A 726 -0.56 -9.24 -29.41
C SER A 726 -0.75 -7.73 -29.24
N PRO A 727 0.32 -6.93 -29.09
CA PRO A 727 0.20 -5.47 -28.96
C PRO A 727 -0.12 -4.81 -30.31
N ASN A 728 0.02 -5.53 -31.43
CA ASN A 728 -0.12 -5.02 -32.79
C ASN A 728 -1.23 -5.73 -33.59
N LYS A 729 -1.84 -4.98 -34.51
CA LYS A 729 -2.81 -5.48 -35.50
C LYS A 729 -2.08 -6.27 -36.58
N ALA A 730 -2.10 -7.61 -36.48
CA ALA A 730 -1.38 -8.50 -37.39
C ALA A 730 -2.12 -8.79 -38.72
N SER A 731 -3.44 -8.54 -38.79
CA SER A 731 -4.24 -8.74 -40.00
C SER A 731 -4.31 -7.49 -40.88
N SER A 732 -4.42 -7.70 -42.19
CA SER A 732 -4.37 -6.62 -43.19
C SER A 732 -5.59 -5.69 -43.15
N ASP A 733 -6.78 -6.17 -42.77
CA ASP A 733 -8.00 -5.34 -42.72
C ASP A 733 -8.61 -5.26 -41.31
N CYS A 734 -9.11 -6.37 -40.74
CA CYS A 734 -9.85 -6.36 -39.46
C CYS A 734 -9.28 -7.34 -38.44
N ASN A 735 -9.22 -6.92 -37.17
CA ASN A 735 -8.70 -7.72 -36.06
C ASN A 735 -9.58 -7.57 -34.81
N ASN A 736 -9.92 -8.68 -34.15
CA ASN A 736 -10.55 -8.66 -32.83
C ASN A 736 -9.52 -8.20 -31.79
N ALA A 737 -9.86 -7.17 -31.03
CA ALA A 737 -9.15 -6.70 -29.86
C ALA A 737 -10.00 -6.95 -28.61
N ALA A 738 -9.34 -7.14 -27.48
CA ALA A 738 -9.98 -7.34 -26.19
C ALA A 738 -9.36 -6.42 -25.15
N PHE A 739 -10.19 -5.80 -24.32
CA PHE A 739 -9.73 -4.92 -23.25
C PHE A 739 -10.38 -5.24 -21.91
N LYS A 740 -9.60 -5.00 -20.84
CA LYS A 740 -10.00 -5.22 -19.45
C LYS A 740 -9.67 -3.97 -18.63
N ILE A 741 -10.68 -3.39 -17.99
CA ILE A 741 -10.52 -2.21 -17.13
C ILE A 741 -11.13 -2.50 -15.76
N ASN A 742 -10.35 -2.28 -14.69
CA ASN A 742 -10.83 -2.39 -13.31
C ASN A 742 -11.16 -0.99 -12.77
N ILE A 743 -12.46 -0.71 -12.57
CA ILE A 743 -12.96 0.63 -12.21
C ILE A 743 -13.23 0.75 -10.69
N ASP A 744 -13.34 -0.38 -9.98
CA ASP A 744 -13.86 -0.48 -8.60
C ASP A 744 -12.75 -0.50 -7.53
N ARG A 745 -11.77 0.42 -7.61
CA ARG A 745 -10.65 0.46 -6.65
C ARG A 745 -11.05 1.06 -5.30
N LEU A 746 -11.10 0.19 -4.28
CA LEU A 746 -11.01 0.55 -2.86
C LEU A 746 -10.25 -0.55 -2.12
N ARG A 747 -9.07 -0.22 -1.59
CA ARG A 747 -8.28 -1.11 -0.73
C ARG A 747 -7.72 -0.31 0.42
N ALA A 748 -7.92 -0.77 1.66
CA ALA A 748 -7.30 -0.18 2.83
C ALA A 748 -5.93 -0.82 3.07
N ASN A 749 -4.89 0.00 3.25
CA ASN A 749 -3.59 -0.45 3.71
C ASN A 749 -2.89 0.67 4.49
N PHE A 750 -1.99 0.32 5.41
CA PHE A 750 -1.11 1.29 6.05
C PHE A 750 0.20 0.64 6.50
N ASP A 751 1.27 1.43 6.51
CA ASP A 751 2.59 1.04 7.01
C ASP A 751 2.84 1.69 8.37
N SER A 752 3.70 1.11 9.22
CA SER A 752 3.90 1.57 10.61
C SER A 752 5.36 1.90 10.91
N TYR A 753 5.64 3.12 11.37
CA TYR A 753 6.99 3.65 11.51
C TYR A 753 7.37 4.00 12.95
N GLU A 754 8.56 3.59 13.39
CA GLU A 754 9.23 4.10 14.60
C GLU A 754 10.41 4.99 14.15
N GLY A 755 10.20 6.31 14.14
CA GLY A 755 11.14 7.23 13.47
C GLY A 755 11.17 6.98 11.97
N GLN A 756 12.32 6.56 11.43
CA GLN A 756 12.47 6.17 10.03
C GLN A 756 12.35 4.65 9.77
N LYS A 757 12.24 3.84 10.83
CA LYS A 757 12.17 2.38 10.68
C LYS A 757 10.75 1.97 10.28
N LYS A 758 10.61 1.36 9.09
CA LYS A 758 9.33 0.87 8.53
C LYS A 758 8.85 -0.43 9.19
N ASP A 759 7.57 -0.75 9.03
CA ASP A 759 6.82 -1.93 9.50
C ASP A 759 7.07 -2.36 10.95
N VAL A 760 7.26 -1.39 11.85
CA VAL A 760 7.43 -1.63 13.27
C VAL A 760 6.10 -1.99 13.92
N LEU A 761 5.89 -3.29 14.11
CA LEU A 761 4.75 -3.86 14.82
C LEU A 761 5.12 -4.42 16.21
N THR A 762 6.34 -4.19 16.69
CA THR A 762 6.77 -4.63 18.02
C THR A 762 7.82 -3.70 18.60
N GLY A 763 7.68 -3.33 19.87
CA GLY A 763 8.59 -2.42 20.58
C GLY A 763 8.38 -2.38 22.09
N CYS A 764 8.97 -1.37 22.76
CA CYS A 764 9.00 -1.28 24.22
C CYS A 764 8.17 -0.09 24.71
N ALA A 765 7.38 -0.26 25.77
CA ALA A 765 6.57 0.82 26.36
C ALA A 765 7.46 1.93 26.99
N PRO A 766 7.17 3.22 26.77
CA PRO A 766 6.19 3.75 25.81
C PRO A 766 6.70 3.64 24.36
N LEU A 767 5.91 3.05 23.47
CA LEU A 767 6.22 2.91 22.05
C LEU A 767 5.39 3.92 21.25
N THR A 768 6.01 4.78 20.44
CA THR A 768 5.30 5.70 19.54
C THR A 768 5.47 5.23 18.11
N LEU A 769 4.34 5.01 17.40
CA LEU A 769 4.32 4.66 15.99
C LEU A 769 3.56 5.70 15.16
N ASN A 770 4.10 6.02 13.99
CA ASN A 770 3.42 6.77 12.94
C ASN A 770 2.90 5.77 11.89
N PHE A 771 1.60 5.73 11.67
CA PHE A 771 0.96 4.93 10.65
C PHE A 771 0.79 5.76 9.38
N LEU A 772 1.39 5.35 8.27
CA LEU A 772 1.27 5.99 6.96
C LEU A 772 0.21 5.27 6.13
N ASN A 773 -0.77 6.00 5.61
CA ASN A 773 -1.81 5.45 4.75
C ASN A 773 -1.23 5.04 3.38
N THR A 774 -1.42 3.79 3.01
CA THR A 774 -1.06 3.22 1.69
C THR A 774 -2.28 2.63 0.99
N SER A 775 -3.48 3.13 1.32
CA SER A 775 -4.76 2.71 0.77
C SER A 775 -4.97 3.22 -0.66
N GLU A 776 -5.51 2.36 -1.53
CA GLU A 776 -5.88 2.71 -2.90
C GLU A 776 -7.35 3.13 -2.98
N GLY A 777 -7.63 4.22 -3.69
CA GLY A 777 -8.99 4.62 -4.08
C GLY A 777 -9.90 5.16 -2.97
N GLY A 778 -9.49 5.11 -1.71
CA GLY A 778 -10.23 5.75 -0.60
C GLY A 778 -10.36 7.27 -0.77
N LYS A 779 -11.54 7.79 -0.45
CA LYS A 779 -11.88 9.23 -0.45
C LYS A 779 -11.90 9.82 0.96
N THR A 780 -12.27 9.03 1.97
CA THR A 780 -12.24 9.41 3.39
C THR A 780 -11.69 8.26 4.23
N TYR A 781 -11.18 8.56 5.42
CA TYR A 781 -10.41 7.60 6.22
C TYR A 781 -10.77 7.66 7.71
N THR A 782 -10.55 6.57 8.43
CA THR A 782 -10.69 6.51 9.89
C THR A 782 -9.71 5.51 10.47
N TRP A 783 -8.91 5.99 11.41
CA TRP A 783 -7.92 5.22 12.15
C TRP A 783 -8.45 4.90 13.54
N ASP A 784 -8.42 3.64 13.96
CA ASP A 784 -8.80 3.22 15.32
C ASP A 784 -7.72 2.37 16.00
N VAL A 785 -7.60 2.51 17.33
CA VAL A 785 -6.77 1.65 18.19
C VAL A 785 -7.66 1.05 19.27
N GLN A 786 -7.72 -0.28 19.29
CA GLN A 786 -8.67 -1.05 20.12
C GLN A 786 -10.13 -0.55 19.96
N GLY A 787 -10.52 -0.12 18.74
CA GLY A 787 -11.85 0.40 18.44
C GLY A 787 -12.10 1.88 18.80
N ASN A 788 -11.13 2.57 19.44
CA ASN A 788 -11.22 4.00 19.70
C ASN A 788 -10.62 4.77 18.52
N VAL A 789 -11.36 5.71 17.93
CA VAL A 789 -10.88 6.52 16.79
C VAL A 789 -9.76 7.45 17.24
N ILE A 790 -8.59 7.34 16.62
CA ILE A 790 -7.39 8.15 16.91
C ILE A 790 -7.14 9.24 15.86
N SER A 791 -7.66 9.08 14.64
CA SER A 791 -7.49 10.03 13.54
C SER A 791 -8.54 9.78 12.43
N ARG A 792 -8.77 10.80 11.60
CA ARG A 792 -9.51 10.71 10.32
C ARG A 792 -8.70 11.27 9.14
N ASP A 793 -7.42 11.56 9.36
CA ASP A 793 -6.52 12.09 8.35
C ASP A 793 -6.31 11.06 7.22
N ALA A 794 -6.26 11.57 5.99
CA ALA A 794 -6.21 10.76 4.78
C ALA A 794 -4.81 10.22 4.43
N THR A 795 -3.78 10.65 5.15
CA THR A 795 -2.37 10.36 4.87
C THR A 795 -1.68 9.62 6.00
N GLN A 796 -1.99 9.91 7.27
CA GLN A 796 -1.31 9.25 8.40
C GLN A 796 -2.06 9.36 9.75
N ALA A 797 -1.61 8.60 10.75
CA ALA A 797 -2.01 8.75 12.14
C ALA A 797 -0.88 8.36 13.10
N THR A 798 -0.67 9.11 14.17
CA THR A 798 0.33 8.76 15.20
C THR A 798 -0.35 8.22 16.45
N TYR A 799 0.25 7.20 17.08
CA TYR A 799 -0.21 6.70 18.37
C TYR A 799 0.95 6.28 19.27
N THR A 800 0.85 6.65 20.55
CA THR A 800 1.77 6.19 21.60
C THR A 800 1.09 5.13 22.44
N PHE A 801 1.66 3.93 22.48
CA PHE A 801 1.26 2.82 23.32
C PHE A 801 1.98 2.93 24.67
N PRO A 802 1.29 3.32 25.76
CA PRO A 802 1.94 3.72 27.01
C PRO A 802 2.34 2.53 27.89
N GLU A 803 1.69 1.37 27.73
CA GLU A 803 1.88 0.19 28.57
C GLU A 803 2.10 -1.07 27.72
N PRO A 804 2.65 -2.15 28.31
CA PRO A 804 2.78 -3.43 27.63
C PRO A 804 1.43 -4.08 27.32
N GLY A 805 1.29 -4.62 26.12
CA GLY A 805 0.06 -5.27 25.65
C GLY A 805 0.10 -5.55 24.15
N GLU A 806 -0.92 -6.24 23.66
CA GLU A 806 -1.19 -6.34 22.23
C GLU A 806 -2.31 -5.36 21.85
N TYR A 807 -2.04 -4.50 20.88
CA TYR A 807 -2.93 -3.45 20.43
C TYR A 807 -3.33 -3.67 18.97
N LYS A 808 -4.63 -3.76 18.71
CA LYS A 808 -5.16 -3.75 17.35
C LYS A 808 -5.20 -2.31 16.83
N VAL A 809 -4.51 -2.06 15.73
CA VAL A 809 -4.54 -0.79 14.98
C VAL A 809 -5.29 -1.04 13.69
N THR A 810 -6.33 -0.27 13.42
CA THR A 810 -7.20 -0.43 12.25
C THR A 810 -7.18 0.84 11.41
N LEU A 811 -7.14 0.70 10.08
CA LEU A 811 -7.51 1.74 9.14
C LEU A 811 -8.73 1.30 8.34
N ARG A 812 -9.68 2.21 8.20
CA ARG A 812 -10.86 2.08 7.35
C ARG A 812 -10.74 3.12 6.24
N ALA A 813 -10.61 2.66 5.00
CA ALA A 813 -10.61 3.50 3.80
C ALA A 813 -12.02 3.48 3.20
N PHE A 814 -12.68 4.62 3.09
CA PHE A 814 -14.04 4.75 2.55
C PHE A 814 -14.02 5.35 1.15
N ASN A 815 -14.70 4.73 0.19
CA ASN A 815 -14.97 5.30 -1.13
C ASN A 815 -16.43 5.03 -1.51
N PRO A 816 -17.29 6.07 -1.63
CA PRO A 816 -18.70 5.90 -1.99
C PRO A 816 -18.92 5.36 -3.41
N LEU A 817 -17.89 5.37 -4.27
CA LEU A 817 -17.98 4.81 -5.62
C LEU A 817 -18.01 3.28 -5.63
N VAL A 818 -17.40 2.63 -4.63
CA VAL A 818 -17.21 1.17 -4.57
C VAL A 818 -18.22 0.55 -3.61
N CYS A 819 -18.82 -0.58 -4.01
CA CYS A 819 -19.95 -1.19 -3.32
C CYS A 819 -19.74 -1.40 -1.80
N ARG A 820 -18.58 -1.91 -1.37
CA ARG A 820 -18.33 -2.14 0.07
C ARG A 820 -18.40 -0.85 0.91
N GLY A 821 -18.30 0.33 0.29
CA GLY A 821 -18.32 1.65 0.91
C GLY A 821 -17.06 1.96 1.71
N GLN A 822 -16.50 0.94 2.38
CA GLN A 822 -15.21 0.90 3.04
C GLN A 822 -14.46 -0.39 2.72
N ASP A 823 -13.14 -0.32 2.71
CA ASP A 823 -12.27 -1.47 2.99
C ASP A 823 -11.54 -1.27 4.33
N VAL A 824 -11.07 -2.35 4.95
CA VAL A 824 -10.54 -2.32 6.32
C VAL A 824 -9.30 -3.20 6.45
N VAL A 825 -8.23 -2.62 6.99
CA VAL A 825 -7.00 -3.33 7.35
C VAL A 825 -6.75 -3.22 8.86
N THR A 826 -6.22 -4.27 9.46
CA THR A 826 -5.81 -4.28 10.87
C THR A 826 -4.41 -4.86 11.01
N LYS A 827 -3.48 -4.12 11.63
CA LYS A 827 -2.17 -4.62 12.07
C LYS A 827 -2.16 -4.73 13.61
N ILE A 828 -1.46 -5.72 14.16
CA ILE A 828 -1.34 -5.93 15.62
C ILE A 828 0.02 -5.41 16.07
N VAL A 829 0.03 -4.43 16.97
CA VAL A 829 1.24 -3.88 17.59
C VAL A 829 1.46 -4.54 18.96
N LYS A 830 2.63 -5.13 19.17
CA LYS A 830 3.01 -5.79 20.43
C LYS A 830 3.98 -4.95 21.23
N VAL A 831 3.64 -4.63 22.47
CA VAL A 831 4.42 -3.72 23.31
C VAL A 831 4.89 -4.44 24.56
N GLY A 832 6.21 -4.45 24.78
CA GLY A 832 6.87 -5.09 25.92
C GLY A 832 7.39 -4.10 26.96
N ARG A 833 7.91 -4.61 28.09
CA ARG A 833 8.65 -3.81 29.09
C ARG A 833 10.04 -4.41 29.28
N SER A 834 11.09 -3.65 28.95
CA SER A 834 12.46 -4.11 29.12
C SER A 834 12.80 -4.36 30.59
N LYS A 835 13.52 -5.45 30.85
CA LYS A 835 14.14 -5.75 32.15
C LYS A 835 15.66 -5.50 32.16
N ALA A 836 16.20 -4.90 31.10
CA ALA A 836 17.64 -4.83 30.85
C ALA A 836 18.38 -3.90 31.83
N LYS A 837 19.45 -4.44 32.43
CA LYS A 837 20.40 -3.73 33.29
C LYS A 837 21.83 -4.01 32.85
N ALA A 838 22.74 -3.08 33.14
CA ALA A 838 24.17 -3.26 33.01
C ALA A 838 24.89 -2.88 34.33
N LEU A 839 26.11 -3.36 34.51
CA LEU A 839 26.99 -2.97 35.61
C LEU A 839 27.26 -1.46 35.57
N GLY A 840 27.48 -0.84 36.73
CA GLY A 840 27.93 0.55 36.79
C GLY A 840 29.36 0.74 36.27
N ASP A 841 29.71 1.98 35.95
CA ASP A 841 31.07 2.41 35.63
C ASP A 841 32.10 1.87 36.62
N THR A 842 33.29 1.48 36.13
CA THR A 842 34.36 0.91 36.94
C THR A 842 35.71 1.56 36.60
N THR A 843 36.64 1.59 37.57
CA THR A 843 37.99 2.15 37.38
C THR A 843 39.04 1.06 37.63
N VAL A 844 39.98 0.85 36.69
CA VAL A 844 41.07 -0.14 36.77
C VAL A 844 42.40 0.44 36.25
N CYS A 845 43.53 -0.24 36.48
CA CYS A 845 44.78 0.12 35.80
C CYS A 845 44.78 -0.33 34.34
N SER A 846 45.64 0.27 33.53
CA SER A 846 45.83 -0.06 32.11
C SER A 846 46.04 -1.57 31.89
N ASN A 847 45.29 -2.16 30.96
CA ASN A 847 45.31 -3.57 30.56
C ASN A 847 44.93 -4.63 31.63
N VAL A 848 44.48 -4.20 32.81
CA VAL A 848 43.87 -5.10 33.81
C VAL A 848 42.53 -5.64 33.28
N ALA A 849 42.26 -6.91 33.56
CA ALA A 849 40.98 -7.54 33.22
C ALA A 849 39.87 -7.06 34.17
N VAL A 850 38.78 -6.54 33.60
CA VAL A 850 37.55 -6.23 34.34
C VAL A 850 36.38 -7.02 33.76
N GLN A 851 35.58 -7.63 34.63
CA GLN A 851 34.39 -8.39 34.24
C GLN A 851 33.21 -7.42 34.07
N LEU A 852 32.77 -7.19 32.83
CA LEU A 852 31.52 -6.50 32.58
C LEU A 852 30.34 -7.45 32.85
N LYS A 853 29.16 -6.90 33.12
CA LYS A 853 27.92 -7.67 33.32
C LYS A 853 26.72 -6.91 32.76
N ALA A 854 25.85 -7.61 32.05
CA ALA A 854 24.49 -7.21 31.71
C ALA A 854 23.51 -8.34 32.06
N GLU A 855 22.25 -8.01 32.32
CA GLU A 855 21.18 -8.97 32.65
C GLU A 855 19.83 -8.50 32.09
N GLY A 856 18.87 -9.41 31.93
CA GLY A 856 17.51 -9.09 31.49
C GLY A 856 17.21 -9.24 29.99
N GLY A 857 18.02 -10.01 29.25
CA GLY A 857 17.77 -10.39 27.85
C GLY A 857 18.22 -11.82 27.54
N ILE A 858 17.91 -12.28 26.33
CA ILE A 858 18.34 -13.59 25.78
C ILE A 858 19.52 -13.46 24.80
N LYS A 859 19.78 -12.26 24.27
CA LYS A 859 20.89 -11.95 23.36
C LYS A 859 21.58 -10.64 23.79
N TYR A 860 22.89 -10.60 23.63
CA TYR A 860 23.76 -9.50 24.04
C TYR A 860 24.72 -9.15 22.90
N LEU A 861 25.00 -7.86 22.70
CA LEU A 861 26.04 -7.39 21.79
C LEU A 861 26.73 -6.14 22.37
N TRP A 862 28.02 -6.24 22.67
CA TRP A 862 28.85 -5.16 23.21
C TRP A 862 29.68 -4.50 22.12
N SER A 863 29.78 -3.16 22.16
CA SER A 863 30.61 -2.33 21.28
C SER A 863 31.34 -1.24 22.08
N PRO A 864 32.62 -0.92 21.80
CA PRO A 864 33.49 -1.56 20.82
C PRO A 864 33.85 -2.99 21.22
N ALA A 865 34.03 -3.88 20.24
CA ALA A 865 34.49 -5.24 20.49
C ALA A 865 35.99 -5.31 20.88
N ALA A 866 36.76 -4.28 20.52
CA ALA A 866 38.19 -4.19 20.82
C ALA A 866 38.43 -4.19 22.34
N GLY A 867 39.29 -5.10 22.80
CA GLY A 867 39.59 -5.30 24.22
C GLY A 867 38.61 -6.19 24.98
N LEU A 868 37.53 -6.69 24.35
CA LEU A 868 36.60 -7.64 24.99
C LEU A 868 36.98 -9.10 24.69
N SER A 869 36.71 -10.01 25.64
CA SER A 869 36.92 -11.45 25.46
C SER A 869 35.92 -12.11 24.51
N ASN A 870 34.67 -11.64 24.50
CA ASN A 870 33.63 -12.04 23.55
C ASN A 870 32.48 -11.01 23.60
N PRO A 871 32.25 -10.20 22.55
CA PRO A 871 31.22 -9.16 22.59
C PRO A 871 29.76 -9.70 22.62
N ASN A 872 29.54 -11.01 22.43
CA ASN A 872 28.19 -11.59 22.28
C ASN A 872 27.60 -12.22 23.55
N VAL A 873 28.27 -12.08 24.71
CA VAL A 873 27.81 -12.67 25.99
C VAL A 873 27.33 -11.60 26.98
N ALA A 874 26.51 -12.01 27.95
CA ALA A 874 26.04 -11.16 29.04
C ALA A 874 27.20 -10.58 29.88
N ASN A 875 28.30 -11.31 29.98
CA ASN A 875 29.43 -11.04 30.88
C ASN A 875 30.80 -11.18 30.19
N PRO A 876 31.22 -10.23 29.34
CA PRO A 876 32.55 -10.23 28.75
C PRO A 876 33.61 -9.68 29.71
N VAL A 877 34.85 -10.15 29.56
CA VAL A 877 36.02 -9.57 30.23
C VAL A 877 36.63 -8.51 29.32
N ALA A 878 36.76 -7.27 29.81
CA ALA A 878 37.40 -6.17 29.12
C ALA A 878 38.86 -5.97 29.59
N ARG A 879 39.75 -5.63 28.66
CA ARG A 879 41.14 -5.20 28.88
C ARG A 879 41.42 -4.00 27.97
N VAL A 880 41.57 -2.82 28.54
CA VAL A 880 41.77 -1.59 27.77
C VAL A 880 42.96 -0.78 28.29
N ALA A 881 43.68 -0.13 27.38
CA ALA A 881 44.87 0.65 27.71
C ALA A 881 44.54 2.07 28.18
N ALA A 882 43.40 2.62 27.71
CA ALA A 882 42.87 3.95 28.03
C ALA A 882 41.39 3.86 28.42
N THR A 883 40.85 4.93 29.03
CA THR A 883 39.43 5.01 29.42
C THR A 883 38.53 4.75 28.22
N THR A 884 37.72 3.69 28.30
CA THR A 884 36.89 3.20 27.20
C THR A 884 35.43 3.07 27.67
N GLN A 885 34.49 3.61 26.89
CA GLN A 885 33.07 3.37 27.10
C GLN A 885 32.61 2.21 26.23
N PHE A 886 31.97 1.23 26.85
CA PHE A 886 31.32 0.12 26.18
C PHE A 886 29.80 0.28 26.23
N THR A 887 29.12 -0.03 25.14
CA THR A 887 27.66 -0.04 25.02
C THR A 887 27.21 -1.47 24.72
N VAL A 888 26.28 -1.99 25.53
CA VAL A 888 25.64 -3.29 25.33
C VAL A 888 24.22 -3.10 24.83
N GLN A 889 23.90 -3.71 23.69
CA GLN A 889 22.54 -3.96 23.25
C GLN A 889 22.05 -5.25 23.91
N VAL A 890 20.97 -5.16 24.69
CA VAL A 890 20.32 -6.28 25.38
C VAL A 890 18.96 -6.52 24.75
N THR A 891 18.76 -7.71 24.20
CA THR A 891 17.52 -8.10 23.50
C THR A 891 16.82 -9.23 24.24
N ASP A 892 15.55 -9.02 24.61
CA ASP A 892 14.63 -10.05 25.10
C ASP A 892 13.72 -10.57 23.96
N SER A 893 12.60 -11.23 24.26
CA SER A 893 11.69 -11.79 23.25
C SER A 893 10.77 -10.77 22.56
N VAL A 894 10.75 -9.51 23.01
CA VAL A 894 9.87 -8.43 22.51
C VAL A 894 10.64 -7.11 22.32
N CYS A 895 11.68 -6.87 23.12
CA CYS A 895 12.30 -5.56 23.28
C CYS A 895 13.83 -5.64 23.16
N SER A 896 14.45 -4.61 22.55
CA SER A 896 15.91 -4.45 22.47
C SER A 896 16.30 -3.05 22.93
N VAL A 897 17.20 -2.94 23.91
CA VAL A 897 17.63 -1.65 24.46
C VAL A 897 19.13 -1.61 24.70
N SER A 898 19.71 -0.42 24.55
CA SER A 898 21.12 -0.16 24.84
C SER A 898 21.36 0.32 26.28
N ARG A 899 22.50 -0.06 26.84
CA ARG A 899 23.05 0.44 28.12
C ARG A 899 24.55 0.68 27.96
N SER A 900 25.09 1.72 28.58
CA SER A 900 26.53 2.02 28.55
C SER A 900 27.21 1.74 29.89
N VAL A 901 28.49 1.37 29.83
CA VAL A 901 29.38 1.12 30.97
C VAL A 901 30.75 1.70 30.64
N THR A 902 31.25 2.61 31.47
CA THR A 902 32.57 3.24 31.28
C THR A 902 33.63 2.53 32.13
N VAL A 903 34.65 1.99 31.47
CA VAL A 903 35.87 1.48 32.12
C VAL A 903 36.90 2.60 32.10
N ARG A 904 37.08 3.27 33.24
CA ARG A 904 38.08 4.33 33.41
C ARG A 904 39.44 3.73 33.72
N ILE A 905 40.48 4.23 33.06
CA ILE A 905 41.86 3.85 33.37
C ILE A 905 42.47 4.85 34.36
N ASN A 906 42.85 4.33 35.52
CA ASN A 906 43.62 5.05 36.53
C ASN A 906 44.82 4.20 36.97
N ASN A 907 46.03 4.66 36.60
CA ASN A 907 47.29 4.00 36.98
C ASN A 907 47.83 4.49 38.34
N ASP A 908 47.27 5.57 38.91
CA ASP A 908 47.61 6.04 40.25
C ASP A 908 46.92 5.18 41.31
N LYS A 909 47.68 4.24 41.88
CA LYS A 909 47.31 3.50 43.08
C LYS A 909 47.25 4.45 44.29
N PRO A 910 46.08 4.71 44.91
CA PRO A 910 45.96 5.68 46.02
C PRO A 910 46.61 5.19 47.33
N ASP A 911 46.82 3.87 47.44
CA ASP A 911 47.59 3.23 48.50
C ASP A 911 49.11 3.30 48.23
N PHE A 912 49.54 3.46 46.97
CA PHE A 912 50.95 3.67 46.65
C PHE A 912 51.43 5.05 47.10
N ARG A 913 51.99 5.07 48.30
CA ARG A 913 52.52 6.26 48.93
C ARG A 913 54.02 6.08 49.06
N ALA A 914 54.76 6.76 48.21
CA ALA A 914 56.13 7.09 48.55
C ALA A 914 56.15 7.94 49.83
N PHE A 915 57.22 7.84 50.63
CA PHE A 915 57.50 8.82 51.66
C PHE A 915 57.45 10.22 51.06
N ARG A 916 57.02 11.21 51.83
CA ARG A 916 57.01 12.60 51.33
C ARG A 916 58.45 13.08 51.18
N ASP A 917 58.65 14.11 50.36
CA ASP A 917 59.83 14.97 50.44
C ASP A 917 60.16 15.20 51.92
N THR A 918 61.37 14.83 52.33
CA THR A 918 61.77 14.88 53.74
C THR A 918 63.00 15.73 53.89
N THR A 919 62.95 16.59 54.90
CA THR A 919 64.08 17.38 55.35
C THR A 919 64.85 16.56 56.40
N ILE A 920 66.17 16.47 56.26
CA ILE A 920 67.10 15.89 57.25
C ILE A 920 68.13 16.93 57.69
N CYS A 921 68.45 16.96 58.98
CA CYS A 921 69.50 17.84 59.48
C CYS A 921 70.86 17.36 58.93
N PHE A 922 71.83 18.26 58.82
CA PHE A 922 73.17 17.92 58.30
C PHE A 922 73.79 16.74 59.08
N GLY A 923 74.25 15.71 58.36
CA GLY A 923 74.82 14.49 58.93
C GLY A 923 73.84 13.39 59.36
N GLN A 924 72.52 13.63 59.31
CA GLN A 924 71.50 12.60 59.56
C GLN A 924 71.26 11.70 58.32
N SER A 925 70.55 10.59 58.51
CA SER A 925 70.11 9.70 57.43
C SER A 925 68.58 9.66 57.33
N ALA A 926 68.03 9.85 56.13
CA ALA A 926 66.60 9.65 55.88
C ALA A 926 66.31 8.16 55.69
N ILE A 927 65.23 7.63 56.30
CA ILE A 927 64.75 6.29 55.95
C ILE A 927 63.58 6.42 54.98
N LEU A 928 63.87 6.24 53.69
CA LEU A 928 62.87 6.26 52.63
C LEU A 928 62.00 5.01 52.73
N THR A 929 60.70 5.22 52.91
CA THR A 929 59.74 4.13 53.06
C THR A 929 58.65 4.28 52.00
N ALA A 930 58.47 3.28 51.16
CA ALA A 930 57.29 3.17 50.33
C ALA A 930 56.18 2.43 51.10
N GLN A 931 54.94 2.77 50.83
CA GLN A 931 53.76 2.14 51.40
C GLN A 931 52.76 1.85 50.27
N GLY A 932 51.84 0.93 50.56
CA GLY A 932 50.89 0.36 49.62
C GLY A 932 51.11 -1.14 49.45
N ASN A 933 50.12 -1.83 48.89
CA ASN A 933 50.03 -3.29 48.85
C ASN A 933 50.86 -3.90 47.69
N SER A 934 52.08 -3.41 47.53
CA SER A 934 52.98 -3.74 46.44
C SER A 934 53.88 -4.92 46.82
N ASN A 935 54.05 -5.90 45.93
CA ASN A 935 54.86 -7.10 46.23
C ASN A 935 56.34 -6.77 46.40
N ARG A 936 56.84 -5.77 45.67
CA ARG A 936 58.20 -5.22 45.79
C ARG A 936 58.20 -3.72 45.50
N PHE A 937 59.26 -3.05 45.93
CA PHE A 937 59.57 -1.65 45.64
C PHE A 937 61.02 -1.52 45.17
N ARG A 938 61.27 -0.65 44.19
CA ARG A 938 62.58 -0.44 43.56
C ARG A 938 62.96 1.04 43.55
N TRP A 939 64.19 1.37 43.94
CA TRP A 939 64.67 2.73 44.20
C TRP A 939 65.87 3.14 43.32
N ARG A 940 65.96 4.42 42.95
CA ARG A 940 67.09 5.04 42.24
C ARG A 940 67.25 6.52 42.65
N PRO A 941 68.45 7.14 42.62
CA PRO A 941 69.76 6.52 42.42
C PRO A 941 70.22 5.72 43.64
N SER A 942 71.00 4.66 43.42
CA SER A 942 71.45 3.76 44.50
C SER A 942 72.70 4.20 45.25
N ALA A 943 73.51 5.11 44.67
CA ALA A 943 74.85 5.46 45.19
C ALA A 943 74.88 6.02 46.63
N THR A 944 73.76 6.59 47.09
CA THR A 944 73.60 7.16 48.44
C THR A 944 72.51 6.43 49.26
N LEU A 945 72.10 5.24 48.81
CA LEU A 945 71.15 4.35 49.49
C LEU A 945 71.86 3.13 50.09
N SER A 946 71.31 2.57 51.16
CA SER A 946 71.75 1.29 51.74
C SER A 946 71.38 0.07 50.88
N ASP A 947 70.31 0.18 50.09
CA ASP A 947 69.83 -0.84 49.14
C ASP A 947 69.01 -0.15 48.04
N SER A 948 68.89 -0.80 46.88
CA SER A 948 68.03 -0.38 45.76
C SER A 948 66.68 -1.11 45.70
N LEU A 949 66.48 -2.16 46.52
CA LEU A 949 65.24 -2.94 46.56
C LEU A 949 64.71 -3.04 47.99
N GLY A 950 63.40 -2.90 48.15
CA GLY A 950 62.72 -3.10 49.43
C GLY A 950 61.79 -1.96 49.82
N GLN A 951 60.86 -2.27 50.72
CA GLN A 951 59.86 -1.29 51.19
C GLN A 951 60.49 -0.12 51.95
N ARG A 952 61.65 -0.34 52.58
CA ARG A 952 62.32 0.62 53.45
C ARG A 952 63.83 0.60 53.18
N VAL A 953 64.38 1.72 52.72
CA VAL A 953 65.81 1.89 52.38
C VAL A 953 66.37 3.12 53.09
N VAL A 954 67.65 3.13 53.46
CA VAL A 954 68.28 4.24 54.18
C VAL A 954 69.06 5.11 53.19
N ALA A 955 68.69 6.38 53.07
CA ALA A 955 69.37 7.39 52.29
C ALA A 955 70.31 8.24 53.16
N LYS A 956 71.56 8.41 52.73
CA LYS A 956 72.55 9.30 53.36
C LYS A 956 73.08 10.37 52.37
N PRO A 957 72.22 11.24 51.82
CA PRO A 957 72.68 12.31 50.96
C PRO A 957 73.25 13.46 51.79
N THR A 958 74.42 13.99 51.37
CA THR A 958 75.06 15.17 51.98
C THR A 958 74.55 16.50 51.44
N GLN A 959 73.74 16.46 50.36
CA GLN A 959 73.07 17.60 49.72
C GLN A 959 71.68 17.16 49.25
N THR A 960 70.77 18.11 49.04
CA THR A 960 69.39 17.83 48.61
C THR A 960 69.34 16.92 47.37
N THR A 961 68.78 15.71 47.50
CA THR A 961 68.83 14.63 46.48
C THR A 961 67.43 14.06 46.21
N VAL A 962 67.07 13.89 44.94
CA VAL A 962 65.79 13.29 44.53
C VAL A 962 65.95 11.78 44.27
N TYR A 963 65.13 10.97 44.91
CA TYR A 963 65.03 9.52 44.71
C TYR A 963 63.69 9.16 44.08
N THR A 964 63.69 8.26 43.10
CA THR A 964 62.49 7.71 42.45
C THR A 964 62.22 6.30 42.97
N VAL A 965 60.98 6.00 43.30
CA VAL A 965 60.50 4.65 43.67
C VAL A 965 59.41 4.14 42.74
N GLU A 966 59.54 2.88 42.34
CA GLU A 966 58.58 2.11 41.55
C GLU A 966 57.92 1.03 42.44
N GLY A 967 56.59 0.96 42.44
CA GLY A 967 55.82 -0.09 43.13
C GLY A 967 55.41 -1.22 42.19
N ILE A 968 55.83 -2.44 42.47
CA ILE A 968 55.50 -3.67 41.72
C ILE A 968 54.31 -4.42 42.36
N TYR A 969 53.07 -4.05 42.01
CA TYR A 969 51.84 -4.66 42.56
C TYR A 969 51.47 -6.04 41.98
N ALA A 970 50.76 -6.85 42.76
CA ALA A 970 50.24 -8.17 42.37
C ALA A 970 49.27 -8.11 41.17
N ASP A 971 48.45 -7.07 41.07
CA ASP A 971 47.47 -6.84 39.99
C ASP A 971 48.10 -6.25 38.71
N GLY A 972 49.43 -6.24 38.62
CA GLY A 972 50.17 -5.82 37.42
C GLY A 972 50.50 -4.32 37.35
N CYS A 973 49.88 -3.47 38.17
CA CYS A 973 50.13 -2.02 38.11
C CYS A 973 51.56 -1.66 38.56
N ARG A 974 52.17 -0.66 37.90
CA ARG A 974 53.57 -0.21 38.12
C ARG A 974 53.68 1.31 38.36
N PRO A 975 53.02 1.88 39.37
CA PRO A 975 53.11 3.31 39.64
C PRO A 975 54.52 3.73 40.09
N THR A 976 54.92 4.94 39.72
CA THR A 976 56.18 5.58 40.15
C THR A 976 55.89 6.86 40.94
N LYS A 977 56.75 7.18 41.90
CA LYS A 977 56.73 8.44 42.67
C LYS A 977 58.15 8.90 42.96
N GLN A 978 58.34 10.20 43.14
CA GLN A 978 59.62 10.82 43.49
C GLN A 978 59.58 11.32 44.94
N ILE A 979 60.76 11.36 45.57
CA ILE A 979 60.99 11.83 46.95
C ILE A 979 62.25 12.68 46.95
N THR A 980 62.12 13.96 47.26
CA THR A 980 63.26 14.84 47.51
C THR A 980 63.68 14.73 48.96
N VAL A 981 64.87 14.17 49.23
CA VAL A 981 65.51 14.31 50.54
C VAL A 981 66.24 15.65 50.55
N ARG A 982 65.68 16.65 51.21
CA ARG A 982 66.28 17.97 51.42
C ARG A 982 67.17 17.92 52.65
N VAL A 983 68.26 18.69 52.68
CA VAL A 983 69.12 18.79 53.87
C VAL A 983 68.89 20.18 54.50
N GLU A 984 68.20 20.21 55.63
CA GLU A 984 67.64 21.40 56.31
C GLU A 984 67.41 21.07 57.81
N ASP A 985 67.33 22.08 58.69
CA ASP A 985 67.29 21.89 60.15
C ASP A 985 65.89 22.16 60.77
N SER A 986 65.53 21.38 61.79
CA SER A 986 64.41 21.52 62.77
C SER A 986 62.94 21.03 62.49
N LYS A 987 62.51 20.08 63.35
CA LYS A 987 61.20 19.76 64.01
C LYS A 987 59.83 19.82 63.26
N LEU A 988 59.00 18.75 63.41
CA LEU A 988 57.88 18.42 62.47
C LEU A 988 56.48 18.05 63.06
N SER A 989 56.16 18.32 64.34
CA SER A 989 54.96 17.75 65.02
C SER A 989 53.63 18.51 64.94
N PHE A 990 53.53 19.62 64.21
CA PHE A 990 52.32 20.48 64.16
C PHE A 990 51.31 20.03 63.09
N ARG A 991 49.99 20.06 63.38
CA ARG A 991 48.90 19.70 62.43
C ARG A 991 47.65 20.60 62.55
N THR A 992 46.88 20.69 61.47
CA THR A 992 45.67 21.52 61.31
C THR A 992 44.52 20.77 60.63
N SER A 993 43.29 21.28 60.70
CA SER A 993 42.15 20.80 59.88
C SER A 993 42.39 21.07 58.37
N PRO A 994 41.72 20.31 57.48
CA PRO A 994 41.80 20.54 56.03
C PRO A 994 41.06 21.82 55.60
N ASP A 995 41.40 22.29 54.40
CA ASP A 995 40.72 23.39 53.71
C ASP A 995 39.23 23.05 53.49
N THR A 996 38.35 24.05 53.56
CA THR A 996 36.88 23.87 53.56
C THR A 996 36.20 24.96 52.72
N THR A 997 35.10 24.64 52.05
CA THR A 997 34.28 25.60 51.29
C THR A 997 32.98 25.89 52.02
N ILE A 998 32.56 27.16 52.05
CA ILE A 998 31.31 27.65 52.66
C ILE A 998 30.62 28.64 51.72
N CYS A 999 29.30 28.80 51.84
CA CYS A 999 28.59 29.89 51.16
C CYS A 999 28.83 31.23 51.86
N GLU A 1000 28.78 32.32 51.09
CA GLU A 1000 28.86 33.69 51.61
C GLU A 1000 27.85 33.92 52.76
N GLY A 1001 28.36 34.25 53.96
CA GLY A 1001 27.56 34.42 55.18
C GLY A 1001 27.55 33.22 56.15
N GLN A 1002 28.02 32.05 55.74
CA GLN A 1002 28.17 30.88 56.63
C GLN A 1002 29.48 30.91 57.44
N SER A 1003 29.76 29.85 58.21
CA SER A 1003 30.95 29.76 59.07
C SER A 1003 31.58 28.36 59.08
N ALA A 1004 32.91 28.29 59.15
CA ALA A 1004 33.69 27.05 59.26
C ALA A 1004 34.42 26.97 60.61
N LEU A 1005 34.49 25.79 61.23
CA LEU A 1005 35.33 25.55 62.43
C LEU A 1005 36.75 25.17 62.01
N LEU A 1006 37.75 25.90 62.48
CA LEU A 1006 39.16 25.60 62.26
C LEU A 1006 39.73 24.82 63.46
N LEU A 1007 40.63 23.87 63.21
CA LEU A 1007 41.29 23.07 64.25
C LEU A 1007 42.81 23.12 64.12
N ALA A 1008 43.52 23.16 65.26
CA ALA A 1008 44.98 23.02 65.30
C ALA A 1008 45.44 22.17 66.50
N ILE A 1009 46.47 21.34 66.31
CA ILE A 1009 47.03 20.47 67.36
C ILE A 1009 48.57 20.42 67.29
N GLY A 1010 49.21 20.33 68.45
CA GLY A 1010 50.64 20.10 68.61
C GLY A 1010 51.40 21.21 69.36
N GLY A 1011 50.86 22.43 69.45
CA GLY A 1011 51.44 23.53 70.24
C GLY A 1011 50.83 23.69 71.64
N THR A 1012 51.54 24.41 72.52
CA THR A 1012 51.03 24.82 73.84
C THR A 1012 50.25 26.14 73.81
N SER A 1013 50.61 27.07 72.92
CA SER A 1013 49.84 28.29 72.66
C SER A 1013 49.67 28.52 71.15
N TYR A 1014 48.59 29.21 70.76
CA TYR A 1014 48.17 29.37 69.37
C TYR A 1014 47.90 30.85 69.07
N ARG A 1015 48.18 31.30 67.85
CA ARG A 1015 47.75 32.60 67.32
C ARG A 1015 47.38 32.47 65.84
N TRP A 1016 46.20 32.92 65.45
CA TRP A 1016 45.67 32.86 64.10
C TRP A 1016 45.66 34.24 63.44
N ASN A 1017 45.91 34.28 62.14
CA ASN A 1017 45.91 35.50 61.33
C ASN A 1017 45.32 35.24 59.93
N PRO A 1018 44.41 36.09 59.39
CA PRO A 1018 43.91 37.33 59.98
C PRO A 1018 42.91 37.09 61.12
N PRO A 1019 42.91 37.92 62.18
CA PRO A 1019 42.00 37.76 63.31
C PRO A 1019 40.58 38.29 63.04
N SER A 1020 40.41 39.20 62.08
CA SER A 1020 39.22 40.03 61.86
C SER A 1020 37.93 39.28 61.49
N THR A 1021 38.03 38.00 61.18
CA THR A 1021 36.90 37.14 60.76
C THR A 1021 36.85 35.84 61.57
N LEU A 1022 37.58 35.76 62.69
CA LEU A 1022 37.57 34.63 63.61
C LEU A 1022 36.77 34.99 64.88
N SER A 1023 36.19 33.98 65.53
CA SER A 1023 35.52 34.14 66.83
C SER A 1023 36.48 34.58 67.95
N ASP A 1024 37.72 34.10 67.91
CA ASP A 1024 38.84 34.47 68.77
C ASP A 1024 40.12 34.04 68.03
N SER A 1025 41.18 34.86 68.01
CA SER A 1025 42.41 34.56 67.27
C SER A 1025 43.49 33.84 68.09
N THR A 1026 43.26 33.58 69.37
CA THR A 1026 44.23 32.98 70.31
C THR A 1026 43.85 31.58 70.77
N VAL A 1027 42.57 31.19 70.63
CA VAL A 1027 42.10 29.85 70.96
C VAL A 1027 42.60 28.79 69.97
N ARG A 1028 42.65 27.53 70.43
CA ARG A 1028 43.09 26.39 69.63
C ARG A 1028 42.21 26.13 68.40
N ASN A 1029 40.89 26.27 68.55
CA ASN A 1029 39.89 25.89 67.56
C ASN A 1029 38.86 27.02 67.30
N PRO A 1030 39.19 28.06 66.52
CA PRO A 1030 38.30 29.20 66.29
C PRO A 1030 37.27 28.94 65.18
N VAL A 1031 36.14 29.64 65.24
CA VAL A 1031 35.13 29.65 64.16
C VAL A 1031 35.42 30.82 63.22
N ALA A 1032 35.59 30.52 61.94
CA ALA A 1032 35.84 31.48 60.87
C ALA A 1032 34.55 31.88 60.14
N LYS A 1033 34.35 33.19 59.93
CA LYS A 1033 33.26 33.83 59.19
C LYS A 1033 33.78 34.81 58.11
N PRO A 1034 34.61 34.35 57.15
CA PRO A 1034 35.10 35.21 56.08
C PRO A 1034 34.00 35.56 55.07
N ARG A 1035 34.09 36.75 54.45
CA ARG A 1035 33.23 37.19 53.33
C ARG A 1035 33.84 36.96 51.94
N GLN A 1036 35.11 36.59 51.88
CA GLN A 1036 35.84 36.23 50.66
C GLN A 1036 36.79 35.08 51.00
N THR A 1037 37.21 34.27 50.03
CA THR A 1037 38.17 33.18 50.25
C THR A 1037 39.39 33.65 51.04
N THR A 1038 39.54 33.15 52.27
CA THR A 1038 40.50 33.64 53.25
C THR A 1038 41.38 32.50 53.73
N THR A 1039 42.70 32.66 53.61
CA THR A 1039 43.68 31.71 54.15
C THR A 1039 44.10 32.15 55.55
N TYR A 1040 43.69 31.38 56.56
CA TYR A 1040 44.11 31.59 57.94
C TYR A 1040 45.43 30.89 58.21
N THR A 1041 46.40 31.62 58.75
CA THR A 1041 47.67 31.08 59.23
C THR A 1041 47.63 30.96 60.75
N VAL A 1042 47.83 29.75 61.27
CA VAL A 1042 48.02 29.51 62.70
C VAL A 1042 49.51 29.38 63.01
N PHE A 1043 49.96 30.13 63.99
CA PHE A 1043 51.26 30.02 64.63
C PHE A 1043 51.09 29.25 65.94
N ALA A 1044 51.96 28.27 66.17
CA ALA A 1044 51.98 27.47 67.38
C ALA A 1044 53.36 27.58 68.04
N THR A 1045 53.38 27.88 69.34
CA THR A 1045 54.59 27.87 70.16
C THR A 1045 54.66 26.57 70.97
N TYR A 1046 55.85 25.98 71.05
CA TYR A 1046 56.16 24.79 71.83
C TYR A 1046 56.76 25.14 73.21
N PRO A 1047 56.83 24.19 74.17
CA PRO A 1047 57.41 24.42 75.50
C PRO A 1047 58.87 24.88 75.52
N ASP A 1048 59.62 24.61 74.44
CA ASP A 1048 61.03 25.02 74.26
C ASP A 1048 61.17 26.43 73.62
N GLY A 1049 60.05 27.16 73.45
CA GLY A 1049 60.02 28.49 72.87
C GLY A 1049 60.03 28.52 71.33
N CYS A 1050 60.24 27.39 70.66
CA CYS A 1050 60.22 27.33 69.19
C CYS A 1050 58.81 27.61 68.63
N GLN A 1051 58.74 28.37 67.53
CA GLN A 1051 57.50 28.67 66.83
C GLN A 1051 57.45 27.97 65.46
N THR A 1052 56.27 27.51 65.07
CA THR A 1052 55.99 26.96 63.74
C THR A 1052 54.63 27.46 63.25
N SER A 1053 54.34 27.37 61.95
CA SER A 1053 53.05 27.80 61.40
C SER A 1053 52.50 26.89 60.31
N ARG A 1054 51.17 26.94 60.12
CA ARG A 1054 50.42 26.23 59.08
C ARG A 1054 49.27 27.10 58.59
N LYS A 1055 48.85 26.85 57.36
CA LYS A 1055 47.74 27.53 56.70
C LYS A 1055 46.53 26.61 56.56
N ILE A 1056 45.34 27.20 56.62
CA ILE A 1056 44.05 26.58 56.27
C ILE A 1056 43.29 27.59 55.40
N THR A 1057 42.80 27.14 54.25
CA THR A 1057 41.98 27.98 53.35
C THR A 1057 40.51 27.72 53.61
N VAL A 1058 39.77 28.79 53.90
CA VAL A 1058 38.30 28.78 53.89
C VAL A 1058 37.86 29.47 52.61
N THR A 1059 37.40 28.68 51.64
CA THR A 1059 36.89 29.16 50.35
C THR A 1059 35.46 29.66 50.53
N VAL A 1060 35.21 30.91 50.14
CA VAL A 1060 33.86 31.50 50.21
C VAL A 1060 33.28 31.53 48.81
N GLU A 1061 32.25 30.73 48.60
CA GLU A 1061 31.53 30.65 47.34
C GLU A 1061 30.31 31.57 47.39
N LYS A 1062 30.16 32.41 46.36
CA LYS A 1062 29.01 33.31 46.23
C LYS A 1062 27.86 32.55 45.57
N PRO A 1063 26.59 32.81 45.96
CA PRO A 1063 25.46 32.37 45.17
C PRO A 1063 25.47 33.05 43.78
N PRO A 1064 24.83 32.47 42.75
CA PRO A 1064 24.78 33.06 41.42
C PRO A 1064 24.27 34.51 41.46
N GLN A 1065 25.00 35.43 40.84
CA GLN A 1065 24.77 36.87 40.97
C GLN A 1065 23.56 37.34 40.17
N LEU A 1066 23.34 36.76 38.99
CA LEU A 1066 22.10 36.91 38.24
C LEU A 1066 21.36 35.57 38.30
N VAL A 1067 20.14 35.58 38.80
CA VAL A 1067 19.20 34.47 38.60
C VAL A 1067 18.06 35.00 37.77
N ASP A 1068 17.98 34.56 36.52
CA ASP A 1068 16.91 34.95 35.62
C ASP A 1068 16.50 33.80 34.70
N PHE A 1069 15.31 33.89 34.13
CA PHE A 1069 14.84 32.97 33.10
C PHE A 1069 13.94 33.64 32.06
N GLU A 1070 13.85 32.99 30.91
CA GLU A 1070 12.92 33.31 29.83
C GLU A 1070 11.91 32.16 29.69
N ALA A 1071 10.65 32.50 29.46
CA ALA A 1071 9.57 31.55 29.24
C ALA A 1071 9.06 31.74 27.81
N ILE A 1072 9.46 30.84 26.91
CA ILE A 1072 9.14 30.92 25.48
C ILE A 1072 7.92 30.02 25.21
N PRO A 1073 6.76 30.57 24.83
CA PRO A 1073 5.61 29.75 24.44
C PRO A 1073 5.88 29.05 23.10
N ALA A 1074 5.54 27.77 23.04
CA ALA A 1074 5.42 27.00 21.80
C ALA A 1074 3.93 26.76 21.54
N TYR A 1075 3.38 27.56 20.64
CA TYR A 1075 1.97 27.49 20.24
C TYR A 1075 1.74 26.38 19.20
N SER A 1076 0.73 25.54 19.42
CA SER A 1076 0.30 24.48 18.51
C SER A 1076 -1.23 24.48 18.43
N CYS A 1077 -1.78 24.15 17.26
CA CYS A 1077 -3.20 24.35 16.96
C CYS A 1077 -4.08 23.26 17.59
N GLY A 1078 -5.00 23.64 18.49
CA GLY A 1078 -5.87 22.69 19.19
C GLY A 1078 -5.18 21.93 20.34
N GLU A 1079 -3.90 22.20 20.59
CA GLU A 1079 -3.14 21.63 21.70
C GLU A 1079 -2.98 22.64 22.85
N VAL A 1080 -2.59 22.11 24.01
CA VAL A 1080 -2.21 22.91 25.18
C VAL A 1080 -0.89 23.63 24.92
N THR A 1081 -0.84 24.94 25.15
CA THR A 1081 0.38 25.74 24.95
C THR A 1081 1.48 25.27 25.90
N THR A 1082 2.57 24.73 25.34
CA THR A 1082 3.74 24.34 26.13
C THR A 1082 4.75 25.49 26.20
N PHE A 1083 5.52 25.55 27.29
CA PHE A 1083 6.53 26.59 27.50
C PHE A 1083 7.90 25.97 27.62
N GLN A 1084 8.88 26.54 26.91
CA GLN A 1084 10.30 26.28 27.14
C GLN A 1084 10.81 27.29 28.16
N LEU A 1085 11.07 26.83 29.38
CA LEU A 1085 11.62 27.59 30.48
C LEU A 1085 13.15 27.48 30.43
N ALA A 1086 13.82 28.54 29.99
CA ALA A 1086 15.26 28.57 29.79
C ALA A 1086 15.92 29.51 30.80
N SER A 1087 16.87 28.99 31.59
CA SER A 1087 17.65 29.81 32.51
C SER A 1087 18.56 30.79 31.74
N LYS A 1088 18.56 32.05 32.19
CA LYS A 1088 19.47 33.13 31.81
C LYS A 1088 20.38 33.52 32.99
N SER A 1089 20.48 32.64 34.00
CA SER A 1089 21.28 32.86 35.21
C SER A 1089 22.79 32.93 34.90
N SER A 1090 23.55 33.59 35.75
CA SER A 1090 25.00 33.75 35.59
C SER A 1090 25.76 32.41 35.69
N ALA A 1091 26.96 32.35 35.10
CA ALA A 1091 27.70 31.11 34.85
C ALA A 1091 28.09 30.30 36.10
N GLU A 1092 27.99 30.88 37.30
CA GLU A 1092 28.18 30.18 38.57
C GLU A 1092 27.02 29.21 38.87
N ALA A 1093 25.85 29.39 38.26
CA ALA A 1093 24.72 28.48 38.37
C ALA A 1093 24.90 27.24 37.51
N VAL A 1094 24.96 26.06 38.15
CA VAL A 1094 25.13 24.75 37.49
C VAL A 1094 24.00 23.77 37.74
N ARG A 1095 23.01 24.16 38.55
CA ARG A 1095 21.81 23.35 38.85
C ARG A 1095 20.60 24.25 39.06
N PHE A 1096 19.50 23.93 38.40
CA PHE A 1096 18.27 24.73 38.34
C PHE A 1096 17.10 23.95 38.95
N GLU A 1097 16.43 24.53 39.96
CA GLU A 1097 15.19 24.02 40.56
C GLU A 1097 14.06 24.99 40.21
N TRP A 1098 13.13 24.54 39.38
CA TRP A 1098 11.91 25.25 39.02
C TRP A 1098 10.81 24.91 40.01
N ILE A 1099 10.08 25.91 40.49
CA ILE A 1099 8.96 25.78 41.43
C ILE A 1099 7.75 26.49 40.84
N PHE A 1100 6.61 25.81 40.82
CA PHE A 1100 5.35 26.30 40.26
C PHE A 1100 4.38 26.73 41.38
N ASP A 1101 3.22 27.28 40.98
CA ASP A 1101 2.19 27.81 41.88
C ASP A 1101 1.56 26.75 42.79
N ASP A 1102 1.52 25.49 42.35
CA ASP A 1102 1.11 24.32 43.13
C ASP A 1102 2.20 23.82 44.11
N ASN A 1103 3.34 24.53 44.22
CA ASN A 1103 4.57 24.13 44.91
C ASN A 1103 5.26 22.87 44.37
N SER A 1104 4.86 22.34 43.22
CA SER A 1104 5.60 21.26 42.55
C SER A 1104 7.00 21.76 42.15
N ARG A 1105 7.96 20.83 42.11
CA ARG A 1105 9.38 21.16 41.88
C ARG A 1105 10.01 20.26 40.83
N GLN A 1106 10.72 20.87 39.89
CA GLN A 1106 11.45 20.17 38.82
C GLN A 1106 12.91 20.61 38.81
N VAL A 1107 13.85 19.66 38.87
CA VAL A 1107 15.28 19.96 38.89
C VAL A 1107 15.91 19.58 37.57
N THR A 1108 16.52 20.55 36.88
CA THR A 1108 17.14 20.36 35.56
C THR A 1108 18.58 20.86 35.50
N SER A 1109 19.31 20.37 34.50
CA SER A 1109 20.64 20.86 34.09
C SER A 1109 20.61 21.63 32.77
N GLY A 1110 19.42 21.97 32.27
CA GLY A 1110 19.15 22.62 30.98
C GLY A 1110 17.71 23.14 30.93
N PRO A 1111 17.22 23.55 29.74
CA PRO A 1111 15.85 24.04 29.57
C PRO A 1111 14.80 23.02 30.04
N LEU A 1112 13.72 23.51 30.64
CA LEU A 1112 12.58 22.70 31.06
C LEU A 1112 11.39 22.98 30.12
N SER A 1113 10.87 21.93 29.48
CA SER A 1113 9.56 21.99 28.84
C SER A 1113 8.48 21.77 29.90
N TYR A 1114 7.49 22.67 29.98
CA TYR A 1114 6.41 22.61 30.95
C TYR A 1114 5.06 22.96 30.32
N GLU A 1115 4.00 22.32 30.78
CA GLU A 1115 2.62 22.47 30.28
C GLU A 1115 1.73 23.03 31.41
N PHE A 1116 1.07 24.16 31.15
CA PHE A 1116 0.09 24.74 32.06
C PHE A 1116 -1.31 24.32 31.62
N LYS A 1117 -2.04 23.59 32.49
CA LYS A 1117 -3.29 22.91 32.14
C LYS A 1117 -4.50 23.83 31.95
N GLN A 1118 -4.43 25.07 32.40
CA GLN A 1118 -5.49 26.08 32.28
C GLN A 1118 -4.88 27.40 31.81
N SER A 1119 -5.68 28.24 31.14
CA SER A 1119 -5.29 29.62 30.85
C SER A 1119 -5.24 30.43 32.16
N GLY A 1120 -4.28 31.34 32.27
CA GLY A 1120 -4.02 32.07 33.52
C GLY A 1120 -2.67 32.77 33.54
N VAL A 1121 -2.31 33.35 34.68
CA VAL A 1121 -1.01 33.99 34.90
C VAL A 1121 -0.34 33.31 36.10
N TYR A 1122 0.69 32.52 35.82
CA TYR A 1122 1.30 31.62 36.80
C TYR A 1122 2.61 32.19 37.37
N PRO A 1123 2.77 32.31 38.69
CA PRO A 1123 4.07 32.61 39.29
C PRO A 1123 5.00 31.38 39.16
N VAL A 1124 6.08 31.52 38.41
CA VAL A 1124 7.12 30.50 38.26
C VAL A 1124 8.40 30.99 38.92
N THR A 1125 8.91 30.24 39.89
CA THR A 1125 10.17 30.53 40.59
C THR A 1125 11.30 29.67 40.04
N LEU A 1126 12.36 30.30 39.53
CA LEU A 1126 13.64 29.62 39.28
C LEU A 1126 14.56 29.82 40.48
N ARG A 1127 15.02 28.73 41.09
CA ARG A 1127 16.09 28.68 42.09
C ARG A 1127 17.34 28.10 41.45
N ALA A 1128 18.34 28.95 41.24
CA ALA A 1128 19.60 28.57 40.62
C ALA A 1128 20.70 28.40 41.68
N SER A 1129 21.45 27.30 41.58
CA SER A 1129 22.44 26.88 42.59
C SER A 1129 23.80 26.57 41.98
N SER A 1130 24.84 26.89 42.73
CA SER A 1130 26.24 26.68 42.39
C SER A 1130 26.69 25.25 42.68
N ARG A 1131 27.92 24.89 42.27
CA ARG A 1131 28.42 23.50 42.33
C ARG A 1131 28.42 22.94 43.76
N ASN A 1132 28.67 23.78 44.77
CA ASN A 1132 28.67 23.37 46.18
C ASN A 1132 27.39 23.79 46.94
N GLY A 1133 26.33 24.20 46.22
CA GLY A 1133 24.98 24.34 46.77
C GLY A 1133 24.56 25.75 47.24
N CYS A 1134 25.36 26.79 46.98
CA CYS A 1134 24.96 28.18 47.25
C CYS A 1134 23.95 28.62 46.19
N PHE A 1135 22.84 29.26 46.57
CA PHE A 1135 21.73 29.51 45.65
C PHE A 1135 21.14 30.91 45.80
N ASN A 1136 20.52 31.38 44.71
CA ASN A 1136 19.62 32.53 44.67
C ASN A 1136 18.35 32.12 43.89
N SER A 1137 17.29 32.91 43.95
CA SER A 1137 16.03 32.61 43.25
C SER A 1137 15.31 33.87 42.75
N VAL A 1138 14.58 33.73 41.65
CA VAL A 1138 13.70 34.77 41.08
C VAL A 1138 12.32 34.17 40.79
N THR A 1139 11.27 34.98 40.86
CA THR A 1139 9.91 34.60 40.43
C THR A 1139 9.45 35.54 39.33
N LYS A 1140 8.92 34.99 38.22
CA LYS A 1140 8.22 35.76 37.18
C LYS A 1140 6.82 35.21 36.98
N ASN A 1141 5.89 36.11 36.66
CA ASN A 1141 4.54 35.76 36.26
C ASN A 1141 4.52 35.42 34.76
N VAL A 1142 4.17 34.18 34.41
CA VAL A 1142 4.09 33.69 33.03
C VAL A 1142 2.61 33.69 32.59
N PRO A 1143 2.20 34.54 31.63
CA PRO A 1143 0.85 34.52 31.08
C PRO A 1143 0.67 33.37 30.08
N VAL A 1144 -0.43 32.65 30.18
CA VAL A 1144 -0.77 31.47 29.38
C VAL A 1144 -2.13 31.65 28.71
N GLY A 1145 -2.13 31.81 27.38
CA GLY A 1145 -3.30 31.63 26.53
C GLY A 1145 -3.37 30.19 26.02
N ASN A 1146 -4.58 29.62 25.89
CA ASN A 1146 -4.78 28.21 25.58
C ASN A 1146 -5.50 28.01 24.24
N LEU A 1147 -4.84 27.33 23.30
CA LEU A 1147 -5.33 27.08 21.94
C LEU A 1147 -6.22 25.84 21.80
N ASN A 1148 -6.36 25.04 22.86
CA ASN A 1148 -7.25 23.88 22.86
C ASN A 1148 -8.74 24.23 23.02
N GLN A 1149 -9.07 25.49 23.30
CA GLN A 1149 -10.43 26.01 23.55
C GLN A 1149 -10.70 27.32 22.79
N VAL A 1150 -10.38 27.35 21.49
CA VAL A 1150 -10.79 28.47 20.62
C VAL A 1150 -12.33 28.54 20.55
N PRO A 1151 -12.98 29.68 20.87
CA PRO A 1151 -14.43 29.79 20.84
C PRO A 1151 -15.01 29.60 19.43
N ASN A 1152 -15.80 28.55 19.22
CA ASN A 1152 -16.45 28.29 17.93
C ASN A 1152 -17.86 28.91 17.82
N VAL A 1153 -18.33 29.62 18.85
CA VAL A 1153 -19.63 30.33 18.86
C VAL A 1153 -19.46 31.68 19.55
N ILE A 1154 -20.02 32.74 18.96
CA ILE A 1154 -20.19 34.06 19.58
C ILE A 1154 -21.63 34.54 19.45
N THR A 1155 -22.11 35.31 20.44
CA THR A 1155 -23.45 35.91 20.48
C THR A 1155 -23.31 37.41 20.75
N PRO A 1156 -23.25 38.29 19.71
CA PRO A 1156 -23.04 39.73 19.86
C PRO A 1156 -24.30 40.47 20.34
N ASN A 1157 -24.87 40.02 21.46
CA ASN A 1157 -26.15 40.49 22.01
C ASN A 1157 -26.01 41.70 22.97
N GLY A 1158 -24.77 42.04 23.37
CA GLY A 1158 -24.44 43.13 24.27
C GLY A 1158 -24.50 42.81 25.77
N ASP A 1159 -24.58 41.52 26.16
CA ASP A 1159 -24.69 41.10 27.57
C ASP A 1159 -23.34 41.04 28.32
N GLY A 1160 -22.22 41.23 27.61
CA GLY A 1160 -20.86 41.20 28.15
C GLY A 1160 -20.20 39.82 28.12
N LYS A 1161 -20.86 38.78 27.58
CA LYS A 1161 -20.35 37.41 27.47
C LYS A 1161 -20.32 36.98 26.02
N ASN A 1162 -19.18 36.45 25.58
CA ASN A 1162 -18.96 35.91 24.23
C ASN A 1162 -19.53 36.78 23.07
N ASP A 1163 -19.62 38.10 23.27
CA ASP A 1163 -19.98 39.12 22.28
C ASP A 1163 -18.94 39.23 21.15
N ARG A 1164 -17.72 38.76 21.43
CA ARG A 1164 -16.54 38.89 20.58
C ARG A 1164 -15.75 37.59 20.58
N PHE A 1165 -15.01 37.38 19.50
CA PHE A 1165 -14.18 36.21 19.26
C PHE A 1165 -12.81 36.37 19.95
N VAL A 1166 -12.80 36.24 21.28
CA VAL A 1166 -11.59 36.45 22.10
C VAL A 1166 -10.66 35.23 22.03
N LEU A 1167 -9.38 35.46 21.69
CA LEU A 1167 -8.32 34.45 21.55
C LEU A 1167 -7.19 34.61 22.57
N GLY A 1168 -6.92 35.82 23.06
CA GLY A 1168 -5.99 36.05 24.17
C GLY A 1168 -4.50 35.88 23.84
N ILE A 1169 -4.13 35.93 22.56
CA ILE A 1169 -2.74 35.74 22.07
C ILE A 1169 -2.25 37.05 21.48
N LYS A 1170 -1.18 37.60 22.07
CA LYS A 1170 -0.51 38.81 21.55
C LYS A 1170 0.18 38.52 20.22
N ASP A 1171 0.17 39.51 19.33
CA ASP A 1171 0.85 39.49 18.03
C ASP A 1171 0.40 38.33 17.11
N LEU A 1172 -0.85 37.90 17.29
CA LEU A 1172 -1.56 36.96 16.44
C LEU A 1172 -2.08 37.67 15.19
N LYS A 1173 -1.71 37.21 13.99
CA LYS A 1173 -2.42 37.59 12.76
C LYS A 1173 -3.72 36.80 12.67
N LEU A 1174 -4.82 37.43 12.27
CA LEU A 1174 -6.13 36.79 12.09
C LEU A 1174 -6.77 37.22 10.78
N GLU A 1175 -7.21 36.25 9.98
CA GLU A 1175 -8.05 36.42 8.79
C GLU A 1175 -9.35 35.63 8.97
N ILE A 1176 -10.48 36.18 8.53
CA ILE A 1176 -11.79 35.54 8.63
C ILE A 1176 -12.52 35.67 7.29
N ALA A 1177 -13.04 34.56 6.78
CA ALA A 1177 -13.83 34.46 5.57
C ALA A 1177 -15.28 34.01 5.86
N ASN A 1178 -16.21 34.39 5.00
CA ASN A 1178 -17.56 33.82 5.01
C ASN A 1178 -17.60 32.44 4.32
N ARG A 1179 -18.75 31.76 4.37
CA ARG A 1179 -18.98 30.43 3.74
C ARG A 1179 -18.69 30.31 2.23
N TRP A 1180 -18.46 31.43 1.53
CA TRP A 1180 -18.11 31.45 0.10
C TRP A 1180 -16.61 31.71 -0.14
N GLY A 1181 -15.78 31.68 0.91
CA GLY A 1181 -14.34 31.89 0.83
C GLY A 1181 -13.91 33.35 0.70
N ARG A 1182 -14.84 34.32 0.78
CA ARG A 1182 -14.52 35.74 0.74
C ARG A 1182 -14.08 36.22 2.13
N ILE A 1183 -12.87 36.76 2.23
CA ILE A 1183 -12.37 37.43 3.44
C ILE A 1183 -13.29 38.61 3.80
N VAL A 1184 -13.72 38.67 5.07
CA VAL A 1184 -14.55 39.71 5.68
C VAL A 1184 -13.84 40.47 6.80
N PHE A 1185 -12.74 39.94 7.34
CA PHE A 1185 -11.89 40.60 8.33
C PHE A 1185 -10.44 40.11 8.21
N SER A 1186 -9.47 40.99 8.47
CA SER A 1186 -8.04 40.68 8.48
C SER A 1186 -7.29 41.69 9.34
N THR A 1187 -6.36 41.23 10.19
CA THR A 1187 -5.39 42.06 10.91
C THR A 1187 -4.11 41.27 11.19
N ASP A 1188 -2.95 41.95 11.18
CA ASP A 1188 -1.64 41.36 11.49
C ASP A 1188 -1.33 41.31 13.00
N SER A 1189 -2.10 42.01 13.83
CA SER A 1189 -2.07 41.88 15.30
C SER A 1189 -3.50 42.02 15.83
N TYR A 1190 -4.07 40.91 16.30
CA TYR A 1190 -5.47 40.82 16.70
C TYR A 1190 -5.68 41.27 18.14
N ALA A 1191 -6.71 42.08 18.35
CA ALA A 1191 -6.99 42.74 19.63
C ALA A 1191 -8.24 42.15 20.34
N ASP A 1192 -8.63 40.92 20.01
CA ASP A 1192 -9.79 40.22 20.58
C ASP A 1192 -11.13 40.98 20.40
N ASP A 1193 -11.25 41.73 19.29
CA ASP A 1193 -12.28 42.75 19.09
C ASP A 1193 -13.35 42.42 18.03
N TRP A 1194 -13.15 41.39 17.22
CA TRP A 1194 -14.10 40.97 16.15
C TRP A 1194 -15.36 40.29 16.69
N GLY A 1195 -16.53 40.63 16.13
CA GLY A 1195 -17.82 39.99 16.44
C GLY A 1195 -19.00 40.95 16.41
N ALA A 1196 -18.79 42.20 16.85
CA ALA A 1196 -19.83 43.23 16.86
C ALA A 1196 -20.28 43.61 15.43
N GLY A 1197 -21.60 43.60 15.19
CA GLY A 1197 -22.20 43.97 13.89
C GLY A 1197 -21.96 42.98 12.76
N VAL A 1198 -21.47 41.77 13.05
CA VAL A 1198 -21.32 40.68 12.08
C VAL A 1198 -22.67 39.97 11.90
N ALA A 1199 -23.04 39.68 10.65
CA ALA A 1199 -24.30 38.99 10.36
C ALA A 1199 -24.28 37.52 10.82
N ASN A 1200 -25.44 36.98 11.19
CA ASN A 1200 -25.57 35.58 11.59
C ASN A 1200 -25.09 34.58 10.52
N GLY A 1201 -24.31 33.60 10.94
CA GLY A 1201 -23.78 32.56 10.05
C GLY A 1201 -22.45 31.96 10.50
N THR A 1202 -21.99 30.96 9.73
CA THR A 1202 -20.69 30.33 9.94
C THR A 1202 -19.60 31.05 9.14
N TYR A 1203 -18.54 31.43 9.85
CA TYR A 1203 -17.33 32.05 9.31
C TYR A 1203 -16.14 31.11 9.53
N PHE A 1204 -15.18 31.15 8.62
CA PHE A 1204 -13.96 30.34 8.66
C PHE A 1204 -12.77 31.26 8.92
N TYR A 1205 -11.99 30.96 9.95
CA TYR A 1205 -10.81 31.75 10.28
C TYR A 1205 -9.52 31.03 9.88
N ALA A 1206 -8.49 31.82 9.57
CA ALA A 1206 -7.10 31.43 9.52
C ALA A 1206 -6.32 32.41 10.40
N MET A 1207 -5.68 31.91 11.46
CA MET A 1207 -4.84 32.70 12.34
C MET A 1207 -3.38 32.25 12.21
N THR A 1208 -2.44 33.20 12.15
CA THR A 1208 -1.00 32.91 12.15
C THR A 1208 -0.42 33.28 13.50
N LEU A 1209 0.04 32.27 14.23
CA LEU A 1209 0.60 32.34 15.56
C LEU A 1209 1.95 33.09 15.59
N PRO A 1210 2.33 33.71 16.71
CA PRO A 1210 3.69 34.20 16.93
C PRO A 1210 4.69 33.04 16.80
N GLY A 1211 5.42 33.00 15.68
CA GLY A 1211 6.26 31.86 15.28
C GLY A 1211 5.93 31.28 13.89
N GLY A 1212 4.83 31.71 13.25
CA GLY A 1212 4.53 31.41 11.84
C GLY A 1212 3.61 30.20 11.58
N GLY A 1213 3.23 29.45 12.62
CA GLY A 1213 2.25 28.36 12.49
C GLY A 1213 0.84 28.90 12.19
N ILE A 1214 0.12 28.27 11.25
CA ILE A 1214 -1.23 28.71 10.83
C ILE A 1214 -2.30 27.76 11.35
N CYS A 1215 -3.16 28.23 12.25
CA CYS A 1215 -4.34 27.49 12.69
C CYS A 1215 -5.56 27.91 11.87
N LYS A 1216 -6.37 26.94 11.42
CA LYS A 1216 -7.63 27.18 10.71
C LYS A 1216 -8.78 26.54 11.45
N GLY A 1217 -9.95 27.17 11.38
CA GLY A 1217 -11.16 26.67 12.01
C GLY A 1217 -12.38 27.48 11.61
N TRP A 1218 -13.43 27.42 12.42
CA TRP A 1218 -14.67 28.13 12.18
C TRP A 1218 -15.25 28.70 13.46
N VAL A 1219 -15.97 29.81 13.32
CA VAL A 1219 -16.75 30.46 14.37
C VAL A 1219 -18.14 30.76 13.83
N GLN A 1220 -19.15 30.43 14.62
CA GLN A 1220 -20.55 30.69 14.29
C GLN A 1220 -21.04 31.92 15.05
N VAL A 1221 -21.59 32.88 14.32
CA VAL A 1221 -22.26 34.06 14.87
C VAL A 1221 -23.75 33.74 14.97
N LEU A 1222 -24.30 33.88 16.18
CA LEU A 1222 -25.71 33.70 16.52
C LEU A 1222 -26.25 35.01 17.13
N GLU A 1223 -27.53 35.31 16.93
CA GLU A 1223 -28.27 36.34 17.68
C GLU A 1223 -28.72 35.79 19.04
#